data_AF-A0A2N0H4A8-F1
#
_entry.id   AF-A0A2N0H4A8-F1
#
_cell.length_a   1.000
_cell.length_b   1.000
_cell.length_c   1.000
_cell.angle_alpha   90.00
_cell.angle_beta   90.00
_cell.angle_gamma   90.00
#
_symmetry.space_group_name_H-M   'P 1'
#
loop_
_entity.id
_entity.type
_entity.pdbx_description
1 polymer ?
#
loop_
_entity_poly.entity_id
_entity_poly.type
_entity_poly.pdbx_seq_one_letter_code
_entity_poly.pdbx_strand_id
1 'polypeptide(L)'
;MNEFSENWRHLKAILEGYATRDRNVEVYSYEDQRQAKAFSIFLANARLATPMLDRETVKAVLTGALKWPQSSGVPFAGTDIPLSQFEKWGLVSFYAGWCTTHCDLVRDLDAIDPRLIPLVEAINHLENIRYGQNGFIQAHYACPETELRQLLHVEFGDHLTVEQLLVELELKDGVYSLSPGNQNFSSLISTHLWLTLRSTQPPEEAFSRWMMCFRVNCEWAMPVIFDQHQYDEREEFNGQLLMFLADDAELAQDVNFYIRQSINEEHFSGIIRPIEIHQELIVSDQGGRLGSTRTTESSMPTLSLLEDVYPPTVSDASNNLEFVINLHRSRPRGCRELFYSWLLSSVVDASIRIQGQQVISSGFTEDLVKLADSRPILKYILFIVLPNYEYSNYIVLLLARSETCDVAFYYLAKKTFEYSQSRDTSYVQNLEDGYQQLVCREYIRSVEKEPDFISRLLSILGMLGAQCAFRSPDFSRGFEYRFLLNLVDALGHQQVVQLAQAFMELPKRMENSRYEQSHQHYKYPLGFWLIDRLESSGIDPTGATCRALRGSILAHYGAEFAANLEGLGSLEPSPFFATLPWGKLIVDAGPSSLLTLSNRCDEWKQNLAYDRPHPFEVASAVRQYLQVLMCLGRLPSFIEPLHVVATRVQEIVRSCGFGPRKQFVHLFGEMPGSDKYDLWEQFCSYTNAFRDELYEEFVVRCVPSIPLDHLFVLLERCTVIARARHLHEAIDVRQSYASDDLGLTRLEQAFTSACDAGRTATAARLLASAKEILAEERFANSSNQKVVHIRKVWQSYEYKWQLLEFYEAHKSDPANFQQVADDLPIPHERTGSFGQSPDRRHYEECEHFRRQIIAMAFSDADPAKSIRFMDALYRQTKRDHHGFVLFYGHLKLYALDKDKTRLQHALAYFLDRAGSIEPEQMSEIWVATILDAYRLIGAPDIESFWMRLSVEQHTRLQILKPYCSALIARRDSFTVRKVLARYQQLNQLTPDDLGIDDLISELVKMEADQPSMKDLIQLLNEGSQRSTLQLQKHYGQVISKNFETYVEIVSKGQPPHEYLKDAVLAVARELVLRKRNLQVEDNAKGKTTYRIILEDWINDWFTSLFDLRMSQARVGFRDQKRGGQSASGKNPGEIDGFITSSDNTRLAILEAFRLFSLDTTVISQHLNKIAGYDAESLSPVFMVGYCDVENFSELVTGYGPYVSKHQYAGYTVAGDSFGGVKALCDTDHIWLGTETRRRDRKDIVFYHLLINLHFLPPSAATPDEGHPDQGKA
;
A
#
# COMPACT_ATOMS: atom_id res chain seq x y z
N MET A 1 -38.48 15.80 -5.21
CA MET A 1 -37.23 16.62 -5.23
C MET A 1 -36.19 15.79 -5.96
N ASN A 2 -35.46 16.34 -6.93
CA ASN A 2 -34.59 15.54 -7.81
C ASN A 2 -33.11 15.85 -7.52
N GLU A 3 -32.39 14.87 -6.97
CA GLU A 3 -30.93 14.94 -6.81
C GLU A 3 -30.26 14.29 -8.02
N PHE A 4 -29.30 15.00 -8.63
CA PHE A 4 -28.68 14.61 -9.91
C PHE A 4 -27.21 14.22 -9.75
N SER A 5 -26.84 12.97 -10.06
CA SER A 5 -25.45 12.52 -10.18
C SER A 5 -25.32 11.35 -11.14
N GLU A 6 -24.26 11.32 -11.96
CA GLU A 6 -23.97 10.21 -12.87
C GLU A 6 -23.58 8.91 -12.13
N ASN A 7 -23.24 9.05 -10.85
CA ASN A 7 -22.74 7.96 -10.00
C ASN A 7 -23.85 7.15 -9.33
N TRP A 8 -25.09 7.66 -9.24
CA TRP A 8 -26.19 6.96 -8.54
C TRP A 8 -26.52 5.60 -9.12
N ARG A 9 -26.57 5.48 -10.46
CA ARG A 9 -26.78 4.18 -11.11
C ARG A 9 -25.66 3.19 -10.83
N HIS A 10 -24.41 3.67 -10.83
CA HIS A 10 -23.23 2.83 -10.60
C HIS A 10 -23.18 2.35 -9.15
N LEU A 11 -23.40 3.26 -8.20
CA LEU A 11 -23.44 2.94 -6.77
C LEU A 11 -24.55 1.94 -6.46
N LYS A 12 -25.76 2.15 -7.02
CA LYS A 12 -26.85 1.18 -6.92
C LYS A 12 -26.45 -0.20 -7.43
N ALA A 13 -25.88 -0.28 -8.64
CA ALA A 13 -25.48 -1.54 -9.25
C ALA A 13 -24.39 -2.28 -8.43
N ILE A 14 -23.45 -1.55 -7.83
CA ILE A 14 -22.44 -2.12 -6.94
C ILE A 14 -23.09 -2.64 -5.64
N LEU A 15 -24.00 -1.87 -5.05
CA LEU A 15 -24.66 -2.21 -3.78
C LEU A 15 -25.61 -3.41 -3.89
N GLU A 16 -26.27 -3.57 -5.03
CA GLU A 16 -27.10 -4.75 -5.36
C GLU A 16 -26.25 -5.97 -5.71
N GLY A 17 -24.96 -5.78 -6.04
CA GLY A 17 -24.04 -6.79 -6.53
C GLY A 17 -24.42 -7.32 -7.91
N TYR A 18 -23.48 -7.94 -8.63
CA TYR A 18 -23.81 -8.89 -9.71
C TYR A 18 -24.40 -10.20 -9.14
N ALA A 19 -24.87 -10.19 -7.89
CA ALA A 19 -25.38 -11.35 -7.20
C ALA A 19 -26.89 -11.46 -7.43
N THR A 20 -27.25 -12.59 -8.02
CA THR A 20 -28.55 -13.25 -8.04
C THR A 20 -29.21 -13.26 -6.66
N ARG A 21 -29.84 -12.17 -6.25
CA ARG A 21 -31.14 -12.29 -5.61
C ARG A 21 -32.14 -11.92 -6.68
N ASP A 22 -32.59 -12.93 -7.42
CA ASP A 22 -34.00 -12.94 -7.79
C ASP A 22 -34.73 -12.69 -6.47
N ARG A 23 -35.12 -11.44 -6.20
CA ARG A 23 -36.26 -11.19 -5.33
C ARG A 23 -37.33 -12.01 -6.02
N ASN A 24 -37.59 -13.21 -5.51
CA ASN A 24 -38.66 -14.06 -5.98
C ASN A 24 -39.89 -13.15 -5.92
N VAL A 25 -40.28 -12.60 -7.06
CA VAL A 25 -41.57 -11.97 -7.19
C VAL A 25 -42.50 -13.14 -6.90
N GLU A 26 -43.12 -13.15 -5.72
CA GLU A 26 -44.10 -14.16 -5.40
C GLU A 26 -45.17 -14.09 -6.48
N VAL A 27 -45.11 -15.01 -7.44
CA VAL A 27 -46.13 -15.13 -8.47
C VAL A 27 -47.29 -15.85 -7.80
N TYR A 28 -48.18 -15.06 -7.21
CA TYR A 28 -49.41 -15.57 -6.61
C TYR A 28 -50.26 -16.26 -7.67
N SER A 29 -50.67 -17.49 -7.39
CA SER A 29 -51.60 -18.23 -8.24
C SER A 29 -52.99 -17.59 -8.20
N TYR A 30 -53.85 -17.99 -9.14
CA TYR A 30 -55.27 -17.61 -9.10
C TYR A 30 -55.94 -18.06 -7.78
N GLU A 31 -55.51 -19.20 -7.24
CA GLU A 31 -56.04 -19.72 -5.97
C GLU A 31 -55.64 -18.82 -4.80
N ASP A 32 -54.38 -18.39 -4.74
CA ASP A 32 -53.89 -17.49 -3.69
C ASP A 32 -54.64 -16.14 -3.72
N GLN A 33 -54.88 -15.60 -4.92
CA GLN A 33 -55.67 -14.38 -5.14
C GLN A 33 -57.12 -14.56 -4.65
N ARG A 34 -57.74 -15.69 -4.97
CA ARG A 34 -59.11 -16.00 -4.57
C ARG A 34 -59.22 -16.15 -3.04
N GLN A 35 -58.31 -16.90 -2.44
CA GLN A 35 -58.26 -17.11 -0.99
C GLN A 35 -58.00 -15.80 -0.25
N ALA A 36 -57.03 -14.98 -0.68
CA ALA A 36 -56.76 -13.69 -0.08
C ALA A 36 -57.95 -12.73 -0.17
N LYS A 37 -58.67 -12.71 -1.31
CA LYS A 37 -59.89 -11.92 -1.46
C LYS A 37 -60.99 -12.40 -0.50
N ALA A 38 -61.26 -13.71 -0.43
CA ALA A 38 -62.24 -14.26 0.51
C ALA A 38 -61.88 -13.93 1.97
N PHE A 39 -60.59 -14.02 2.32
CA PHE A 39 -60.10 -13.75 3.66
C PHE A 39 -60.24 -12.27 4.02
N SER A 40 -60.00 -11.38 3.05
CA SER A 40 -60.21 -9.93 3.22
C SER A 40 -61.68 -9.57 3.49
N ILE A 41 -62.63 -10.25 2.82
CA ILE A 41 -64.07 -10.05 3.03
C ILE A 41 -64.45 -10.47 4.46
N PHE A 42 -63.92 -11.62 4.92
CA PHE A 42 -64.10 -12.04 6.31
C PHE A 42 -63.56 -11.00 7.29
N LEU A 43 -62.29 -10.60 7.18
CA LEU A 43 -61.67 -9.66 8.12
C LEU A 43 -62.33 -8.27 8.12
N ALA A 44 -62.80 -7.79 6.96
CA ALA A 44 -63.51 -6.52 6.84
C ALA A 44 -64.83 -6.49 7.62
N ASN A 45 -65.51 -7.65 7.75
CA ASN A 45 -66.84 -7.75 8.37
C ASN A 45 -66.85 -8.44 9.74
N ALA A 46 -65.79 -9.18 10.09
CA ALA A 46 -65.70 -9.88 11.36
C ALA A 46 -65.57 -8.93 12.55
N ARG A 47 -66.06 -9.32 13.72
CA ARG A 47 -65.97 -8.53 14.96
C ARG A 47 -65.02 -9.21 15.94
N LEU A 48 -64.35 -8.43 16.78
CA LEU A 48 -63.48 -8.98 17.81
C LEU A 48 -64.37 -9.69 18.85
N ALA A 49 -64.13 -10.98 19.07
CA ALA A 49 -64.93 -11.81 19.98
C ALA A 49 -64.58 -11.61 21.45
N THR A 50 -63.48 -10.91 21.73
CA THR A 50 -62.98 -10.55 23.06
C THR A 50 -62.93 -9.02 23.21
N PRO A 51 -62.76 -8.49 24.43
CA PRO A 51 -62.35 -7.10 24.61
C PRO A 51 -61.06 -6.77 23.84
N MET A 52 -60.83 -5.50 23.52
CA MET A 52 -59.56 -5.05 22.95
C MET A 52 -58.46 -5.15 23.99
N LEU A 53 -57.26 -5.57 23.60
CA LEU A 53 -56.09 -5.58 24.48
C LEU A 53 -55.39 -4.20 24.47
N ASP A 54 -56.18 -3.15 24.64
CA ASP A 54 -55.73 -1.76 24.69
C ASP A 54 -55.28 -1.35 26.10
N ARG A 55 -54.77 -0.12 26.23
CA ARG A 55 -54.19 0.38 27.48
C ARG A 55 -55.18 0.41 28.65
N GLU A 56 -56.42 0.83 28.39
CA GLU A 56 -57.47 0.91 29.41
C GLU A 56 -57.92 -0.49 29.85
N THR A 57 -58.06 -1.42 28.91
CA THR A 57 -58.44 -2.81 29.21
C THR A 57 -57.33 -3.52 29.97
N VAL A 58 -56.06 -3.38 29.58
CA VAL A 58 -54.92 -3.97 30.30
C VAL A 58 -54.82 -3.41 31.70
N LYS A 59 -55.03 -2.11 31.90
CA LYS A 59 -55.09 -1.50 33.24
C LYS A 59 -56.22 -2.10 34.08
N ALA A 60 -57.39 -2.32 33.49
CA ALA A 60 -58.50 -2.98 34.18
C ALA A 60 -58.22 -4.46 34.49
N VAL A 61 -57.50 -5.17 33.62
CA VAL A 61 -57.06 -6.57 33.85
C VAL A 61 -56.04 -6.64 34.98
N LEU A 62 -55.01 -5.77 34.95
CA LEU A 62 -53.96 -5.75 35.96
C LEU A 62 -54.48 -5.40 37.36
N THR A 63 -55.51 -4.56 37.46
CA THR A 63 -56.16 -4.22 38.73
C THR A 63 -57.21 -5.24 39.18
N GLY A 64 -57.47 -6.29 38.39
CA GLY A 64 -58.52 -7.27 38.63
C GLY A 64 -59.95 -6.74 38.42
N ALA A 65 -60.10 -5.49 37.96
CA ALA A 65 -61.40 -4.87 37.66
C ALA A 65 -62.10 -5.51 36.45
N LEU A 66 -61.33 -6.04 35.50
CA LEU A 66 -61.84 -6.78 34.35
C LEU A 66 -61.26 -8.21 34.35
N LYS A 67 -62.13 -9.21 34.24
CA LYS A 67 -61.72 -10.62 34.11
C LYS A 67 -61.66 -10.98 32.63
N TRP A 68 -60.50 -11.41 32.16
CA TRP A 68 -60.33 -11.87 30.78
C TRP A 68 -61.08 -13.20 30.54
N PRO A 69 -61.67 -13.42 29.34
CA PRO A 69 -62.31 -14.69 29.01
C PRO A 69 -61.37 -15.89 29.15
N GLN A 70 -61.81 -16.94 29.86
CA GLN A 70 -61.05 -18.18 30.08
C GLN A 70 -61.96 -19.42 29.99
N SER A 71 -61.46 -20.49 29.38
CA SER A 71 -62.13 -21.79 29.28
C SER A 71 -61.93 -22.66 30.52
N SER A 72 -60.83 -22.47 31.26
CA SER A 72 -60.48 -23.21 32.47
C SER A 72 -59.32 -22.52 33.20
N GLY A 73 -59.34 -22.43 34.53
CA GLY A 73 -58.23 -21.83 35.30
C GLY A 73 -58.70 -20.98 36.48
N VAL A 74 -57.75 -20.59 37.34
CA VAL A 74 -57.99 -19.67 38.45
C VAL A 74 -57.89 -18.24 37.92
N PRO A 75 -58.89 -17.37 38.17
CA PRO A 75 -58.83 -15.98 37.72
C PRO A 75 -57.69 -15.23 38.41
N PHE A 76 -56.99 -14.37 37.65
CA PHE A 76 -55.96 -13.50 38.19
C PHE A 76 -56.57 -12.53 39.20
N ALA A 77 -55.95 -12.45 40.38
CA ALA A 77 -56.46 -11.66 41.51
C ALA A 77 -56.23 -10.15 41.37
N GLY A 78 -55.39 -9.73 40.41
CA GLY A 78 -54.91 -8.36 40.27
C GLY A 78 -53.59 -8.13 41.01
N THR A 79 -52.93 -7.02 40.68
CA THR A 79 -51.70 -6.53 41.33
C THR A 79 -51.85 -5.04 41.67
N ASP A 80 -51.21 -4.62 42.76
CA ASP A 80 -51.16 -3.21 43.18
C ASP A 80 -50.15 -2.39 42.35
N ILE A 81 -49.37 -3.04 41.49
CA ILE A 81 -48.38 -2.38 40.62
C ILE A 81 -49.14 -1.67 39.48
N PRO A 82 -49.02 -0.34 39.31
CA PRO A 82 -49.71 0.38 38.26
C PRO A 82 -49.10 0.09 36.88
N LEU A 83 -49.93 0.07 35.83
CA LEU A 83 -49.49 -0.15 34.43
C LEU A 83 -48.32 0.77 34.02
N SER A 84 -48.35 2.03 34.48
CA SER A 84 -47.27 3.01 34.21
C SER A 84 -45.90 2.55 34.67
N GLN A 85 -45.84 1.68 35.69
CA GLN A 85 -44.58 1.14 36.18
C GLN A 85 -44.05 0.00 35.30
N PHE A 86 -44.93 -0.85 34.78
CA PHE A 86 -44.57 -1.86 33.78
C PHE A 86 -44.03 -1.21 32.50
N GLU A 87 -44.67 -0.11 32.07
CA GLU A 87 -44.22 0.70 30.94
C GLU A 87 -42.86 1.36 31.24
N LYS A 88 -42.69 1.98 32.43
CA LYS A 88 -41.42 2.59 32.82
C LYS A 88 -40.24 1.60 32.72
N TRP A 89 -40.44 0.38 33.20
CA TRP A 89 -39.43 -0.70 33.16
C TRP A 89 -39.27 -1.35 31.78
N GLY A 90 -40.07 -0.96 30.77
CA GLY A 90 -40.01 -1.54 29.44
C GLY A 90 -40.48 -2.99 29.38
N LEU A 91 -41.35 -3.42 30.30
CA LEU A 91 -41.90 -4.78 30.35
C LEU A 91 -43.20 -4.90 29.54
N VAL A 92 -43.89 -3.77 29.34
CA VAL A 92 -45.14 -3.67 28.58
C VAL A 92 -45.10 -2.43 27.65
N SER A 93 -45.69 -2.54 26.46
CA SER A 93 -45.85 -1.42 25.50
C SER A 93 -47.14 -1.54 24.67
N PHE A 94 -47.56 -0.48 23.99
CA PHE A 94 -48.81 -0.40 23.22
C PHE A 94 -48.61 0.08 21.77
N TYR A 95 -47.64 -0.46 21.02
CA TYR A 95 -47.46 -0.11 19.61
C TYR A 95 -48.77 -0.38 18.83
N ALA A 96 -49.19 0.59 18.00
CA ALA A 96 -50.50 0.60 17.33
C ALA A 96 -51.70 0.41 18.28
N GLY A 97 -51.59 0.88 19.53
CA GLY A 97 -52.65 0.84 20.54
C GLY A 97 -52.90 -0.53 21.18
N TRP A 98 -51.99 -1.49 21.02
CA TRP A 98 -52.21 -2.88 21.46
C TRP A 98 -51.05 -3.44 22.27
N CYS A 99 -51.37 -4.16 23.34
CA CYS A 99 -50.41 -4.63 24.33
C CYS A 99 -49.36 -5.63 23.78
N THR A 100 -48.09 -5.32 24.06
CA THR A 100 -46.94 -6.22 23.96
C THR A 100 -46.33 -6.40 25.34
N THR A 101 -45.88 -7.61 25.65
CA THR A 101 -45.01 -7.94 26.78
C THR A 101 -43.59 -8.18 26.27
N HIS A 102 -42.59 -7.72 27.02
CA HIS A 102 -41.18 -7.77 26.69
C HIS A 102 -40.41 -8.41 27.84
N CYS A 103 -40.37 -9.74 27.91
CA CYS A 103 -39.64 -10.48 28.94
C CYS A 103 -39.35 -11.92 28.48
N ASP A 104 -38.27 -12.51 28.98
CA ASP A 104 -38.09 -13.96 28.93
C ASP A 104 -38.83 -14.67 30.07
N LEU A 105 -39.07 -15.97 29.89
CA LEU A 105 -39.92 -16.75 30.78
C LEU A 105 -39.24 -17.05 32.13
N VAL A 106 -39.81 -16.52 33.21
CA VAL A 106 -39.37 -16.80 34.60
C VAL A 106 -40.16 -17.98 35.17
N ARG A 107 -39.51 -19.13 35.36
CA ARG A 107 -40.15 -20.38 35.84
C ARG A 107 -39.99 -20.66 37.33
N ASP A 108 -38.91 -20.18 37.94
CA ASP A 108 -38.49 -20.53 39.30
C ASP A 108 -38.77 -19.35 40.25
N LEU A 109 -40.03 -19.23 40.69
CA LEU A 109 -40.48 -18.15 41.57
C LEU A 109 -39.88 -18.22 42.99
N ASP A 110 -39.41 -19.40 43.40
CA ASP A 110 -38.78 -19.58 44.71
C ASP A 110 -37.37 -18.99 44.76
N ALA A 111 -36.78 -18.67 43.60
CA ALA A 111 -35.41 -18.16 43.45
C ALA A 111 -35.32 -16.63 43.24
N ILE A 112 -36.42 -15.89 43.42
CA ILE A 112 -36.47 -14.43 43.26
C ILE A 112 -36.99 -13.75 44.53
N ASP A 113 -36.75 -12.43 44.67
CA ASP A 113 -37.27 -11.66 45.81
C ASP A 113 -38.81 -11.76 45.86
N PRO A 114 -39.43 -12.10 47.02
CA PRO A 114 -40.88 -12.26 47.13
C PRO A 114 -41.69 -11.02 46.70
N ARG A 115 -41.11 -9.81 46.75
CA ARG A 115 -41.77 -8.57 46.31
C ARG A 115 -41.84 -8.44 44.79
N LEU A 116 -41.08 -9.24 44.04
CA LEU A 116 -41.13 -9.33 42.58
C LEU A 116 -42.12 -10.38 42.08
N ILE A 117 -42.60 -11.30 42.93
CA ILE A 117 -43.56 -12.34 42.51
C ILE A 117 -44.84 -11.73 41.89
N PRO A 118 -45.49 -10.71 42.48
CA PRO A 118 -46.68 -10.10 41.87
C PRO A 118 -46.40 -9.44 40.50
N LEU A 119 -45.17 -8.99 40.25
CA LEU A 119 -44.74 -8.45 38.95
C LEU A 119 -44.66 -9.57 37.91
N VAL A 120 -43.96 -10.66 38.25
CA VAL A 120 -43.79 -11.82 37.36
C VAL A 120 -45.12 -12.50 37.05
N GLU A 121 -45.98 -12.68 38.05
CA GLU A 121 -47.33 -13.24 37.88
C GLU A 121 -48.19 -12.37 36.96
N ALA A 122 -48.14 -11.05 37.11
CA ALA A 122 -48.88 -10.13 36.25
C ALA A 122 -48.40 -10.20 34.79
N ILE A 123 -47.09 -10.27 34.56
CA ILE A 123 -46.51 -10.38 33.22
C ILE A 123 -46.87 -11.72 32.58
N ASN A 124 -46.68 -12.83 33.31
CA ASN A 124 -47.07 -14.17 32.86
C ASN A 124 -48.58 -14.22 32.55
N HIS A 125 -49.41 -13.53 33.34
CA HIS A 125 -50.84 -13.44 33.07
C HIS A 125 -51.14 -12.72 31.74
N LEU A 126 -50.49 -11.59 31.47
CA LEU A 126 -50.62 -10.89 30.19
C LEU A 126 -50.10 -11.75 29.01
N GLU A 127 -48.99 -12.47 29.18
CA GLU A 127 -48.50 -13.41 28.17
C GLU A 127 -49.49 -14.53 27.90
N ASN A 128 -50.09 -15.10 28.94
CA ASN A 128 -51.11 -16.14 28.80
C ASN A 128 -52.32 -15.63 28.02
N ILE A 129 -52.75 -14.39 28.24
CA ILE A 129 -53.82 -13.74 27.46
C ILE A 129 -53.40 -13.58 26.00
N ARG A 130 -52.19 -13.06 25.75
CA ARG A 130 -51.69 -12.78 24.39
C ARG A 130 -51.56 -14.04 23.54
N TYR A 131 -51.09 -15.14 24.13
CA TYR A 131 -50.83 -16.40 23.41
C TYR A 131 -51.91 -17.47 23.64
N GLY A 132 -52.98 -17.17 24.38
CA GLY A 132 -54.06 -18.12 24.65
C GLY A 132 -53.61 -19.34 25.47
N GLN A 133 -52.66 -19.16 26.38
CA GLN A 133 -52.10 -20.24 27.20
C GLN A 133 -52.89 -20.41 28.51
N ASN A 134 -52.71 -21.54 29.19
CA ASN A 134 -53.33 -21.81 30.50
C ASN A 134 -54.86 -21.61 30.56
N GLY A 135 -55.55 -21.86 29.45
CA GLY A 135 -57.01 -21.74 29.33
C GLY A 135 -57.53 -20.32 29.12
N PHE A 136 -56.66 -19.31 28.94
CA PHE A 136 -57.10 -17.99 28.50
C PHE A 136 -57.43 -17.99 27.01
N ILE A 137 -58.48 -17.25 26.63
CA ILE A 137 -58.91 -17.15 25.23
C ILE A 137 -58.14 -16.00 24.58
N GLN A 138 -57.28 -16.28 23.62
CA GLN A 138 -56.61 -15.24 22.84
C GLN A 138 -57.62 -14.43 22.02
N ALA A 139 -57.34 -13.14 21.84
CA ALA A 139 -58.16 -12.25 21.01
C ALA A 139 -58.24 -12.75 19.57
N HIS A 140 -59.45 -12.85 19.03
CA HIS A 140 -59.70 -13.37 17.68
C HIS A 140 -60.93 -12.73 17.05
N TYR A 141 -60.97 -12.77 15.72
CA TYR A 141 -62.10 -12.27 14.93
C TYR A 141 -63.11 -13.37 14.67
N ALA A 142 -64.39 -13.01 14.74
CA ALA A 142 -65.51 -13.91 14.53
C ALA A 142 -66.61 -13.25 13.68
N CYS A 143 -67.26 -14.04 12.83
CA CYS A 143 -68.36 -13.62 11.97
C CYS A 143 -69.48 -14.65 11.99
N PRO A 144 -70.77 -14.26 12.16
CA PRO A 144 -71.90 -15.18 12.09
C PRO A 144 -71.92 -15.98 10.77
N GLU A 145 -72.23 -17.28 10.85
CA GLU A 145 -72.22 -18.17 9.67
C GLU A 145 -73.12 -17.65 8.53
N THR A 146 -74.33 -17.20 8.87
CA THR A 146 -75.31 -16.70 7.88
C THR A 146 -74.82 -15.44 7.18
N GLU A 147 -74.12 -14.56 7.89
CA GLU A 147 -73.58 -13.30 7.36
C GLU A 147 -72.40 -13.58 6.43
N LEU A 148 -71.43 -14.39 6.86
CA LEU A 148 -70.25 -14.72 6.04
C LEU A 148 -70.62 -15.48 4.77
N ARG A 149 -71.53 -16.46 4.86
CA ARG A 149 -72.01 -17.20 3.68
C ARG A 149 -72.66 -16.26 2.66
N GLN A 150 -73.44 -15.28 3.11
CA GLN A 150 -74.06 -14.30 2.22
C GLN A 150 -73.03 -13.39 1.55
N LEU A 151 -72.03 -12.90 2.30
CA LEU A 151 -70.98 -12.04 1.76
C LEU A 151 -70.12 -12.77 0.71
N LEU A 152 -69.75 -14.01 0.98
CA LEU A 152 -68.96 -14.82 0.05
C LEU A 152 -69.79 -15.27 -1.17
N HIS A 153 -71.09 -15.50 -1.00
CA HIS A 153 -72.00 -15.81 -2.13
C HIS A 153 -72.07 -14.67 -3.14
N VAL A 154 -72.12 -13.42 -2.66
CA VAL A 154 -72.16 -12.22 -3.53
C VAL A 154 -70.91 -12.12 -4.40
N GLU A 155 -69.74 -12.49 -3.87
CA GLU A 155 -68.46 -12.38 -4.60
C GLU A 155 -68.14 -13.62 -5.45
N PHE A 156 -68.42 -14.83 -4.95
CA PHE A 156 -67.96 -16.10 -5.56
C PHE A 156 -69.08 -17.03 -6.07
N GLY A 157 -70.35 -16.73 -5.80
CA GLY A 157 -71.50 -17.56 -6.17
C GLY A 157 -71.65 -18.86 -5.36
N ASP A 158 -72.53 -19.77 -5.81
CA ASP A 158 -72.90 -21.02 -5.10
C ASP A 158 -71.90 -22.18 -5.26
N HIS A 159 -70.82 -21.98 -6.02
CA HIS A 159 -69.94 -23.07 -6.46
C HIS A 159 -68.84 -23.45 -5.46
N LEU A 160 -68.60 -22.61 -4.45
CA LEU A 160 -67.53 -22.78 -3.47
C LEU A 160 -68.08 -22.61 -2.05
N THR A 161 -67.73 -23.53 -1.15
CA THR A 161 -68.10 -23.42 0.27
C THR A 161 -67.09 -22.58 1.05
N VAL A 162 -67.49 -22.08 2.24
CA VAL A 162 -66.59 -21.31 3.12
C VAL A 162 -65.34 -22.12 3.46
N GLU A 163 -65.49 -23.42 3.72
CA GLU A 163 -64.40 -24.34 4.05
C GLU A 163 -63.44 -24.60 2.88
N GLN A 164 -63.89 -24.38 1.64
CA GLN A 164 -63.04 -24.47 0.45
C GLN A 164 -62.27 -23.17 0.18
N LEU A 165 -62.83 -22.02 0.58
CA LEU A 165 -62.22 -20.71 0.39
C LEU A 165 -61.33 -20.28 1.56
N LEU A 166 -61.67 -20.69 2.79
CA LEU A 166 -61.08 -20.23 4.05
C LEU A 166 -60.88 -21.42 4.98
N VAL A 167 -59.84 -22.19 4.72
CA VAL A 167 -59.49 -23.41 5.48
C VAL A 167 -59.07 -23.07 6.92
N GLU A 168 -58.68 -21.83 7.17
CA GLU A 168 -58.19 -21.33 8.46
C GLU A 168 -59.31 -20.97 9.46
N LEU A 169 -60.57 -20.97 9.03
CA LEU A 169 -61.70 -20.65 9.89
C LEU A 169 -62.31 -21.89 10.53
N GLU A 170 -62.55 -21.81 11.84
CA GLU A 170 -63.27 -22.83 12.60
C GLU A 170 -64.73 -22.40 12.81
N LEU A 171 -65.68 -23.28 12.48
CA LEU A 171 -67.10 -23.08 12.81
C LEU A 171 -67.39 -23.63 14.21
N LYS A 172 -67.75 -22.76 15.15
CA LYS A 172 -68.22 -23.14 16.49
C LYS A 172 -69.49 -22.37 16.83
N ASP A 173 -70.50 -23.07 17.32
CA ASP A 173 -71.79 -22.49 17.76
C ASP A 173 -72.45 -21.54 16.73
N GLY A 174 -72.34 -21.83 15.44
CA GLY A 174 -72.93 -21.02 14.35
C GLY A 174 -72.15 -19.75 13.99
N VAL A 175 -70.90 -19.65 14.43
CA VAL A 175 -70.00 -18.52 14.16
C VAL A 175 -68.67 -19.04 13.62
N TYR A 176 -68.22 -18.48 12.50
CA TYR A 176 -66.86 -18.73 12.01
C TYR A 176 -65.88 -17.84 12.77
N SER A 177 -64.87 -18.45 13.38
CA SER A 177 -63.80 -17.77 14.09
C SER A 177 -62.45 -18.10 13.46
N LEU A 178 -61.58 -17.10 13.37
CA LEU A 178 -60.19 -17.34 13.01
C LEU A 178 -59.44 -17.96 14.19
N SER A 179 -58.77 -19.09 13.95
CA SER A 179 -58.01 -19.75 15.02
C SER A 179 -56.93 -18.81 15.57
N PRO A 180 -56.87 -18.60 16.90
CA PRO A 180 -55.87 -17.72 17.50
C PRO A 180 -54.46 -18.25 17.30
N GLY A 181 -53.52 -17.37 16.97
CA GLY A 181 -52.13 -17.71 16.70
C GLY A 181 -51.55 -16.83 15.62
N ASN A 182 -50.22 -16.66 15.64
CA ASN A 182 -49.48 -15.72 14.78
C ASN A 182 -49.53 -16.18 13.31
N GLN A 183 -50.61 -15.86 12.59
CA GLN A 183 -50.85 -16.35 11.23
C GLN A 183 -49.95 -15.69 10.19
N ASN A 184 -49.29 -14.57 10.54
CA ASN A 184 -48.40 -13.79 9.67
C ASN A 184 -48.98 -13.65 8.26
N PHE A 185 -50.12 -12.95 8.15
CA PHE A 185 -50.84 -12.77 6.89
C PHE A 185 -49.91 -12.33 5.75
N SER A 186 -50.15 -12.81 4.53
CA SER A 186 -49.35 -12.39 3.38
C SER A 186 -49.63 -10.92 2.99
N SER A 187 -48.68 -10.31 2.28
CA SER A 187 -48.85 -8.99 1.66
C SER A 187 -50.02 -8.96 0.67
N LEU A 188 -50.37 -10.11 0.09
CA LEU A 188 -51.56 -10.25 -0.74
C LEU A 188 -52.86 -10.08 0.05
N ILE A 189 -52.99 -10.72 1.23
CA ILE A 189 -54.13 -10.53 2.13
C ILE A 189 -54.20 -9.07 2.58
N SER A 190 -53.04 -8.48 2.93
CA SER A 190 -52.94 -7.06 3.30
C SER A 190 -53.48 -6.13 2.22
N THR A 191 -53.14 -6.41 0.97
CA THR A 191 -53.56 -5.63 -0.19
C THR A 191 -55.06 -5.73 -0.43
N HIS A 192 -55.60 -6.95 -0.46
CA HIS A 192 -57.05 -7.15 -0.65
C HIS A 192 -57.88 -6.59 0.51
N LEU A 193 -57.37 -6.65 1.74
CA LEU A 193 -58.03 -6.06 2.91
C LEU A 193 -58.10 -4.54 2.81
N TRP A 194 -57.00 -3.88 2.48
CA TRP A 194 -56.99 -2.44 2.25
C TRP A 194 -58.00 -2.02 1.17
N LEU A 195 -57.97 -2.68 0.00
CA LEU A 195 -58.88 -2.38 -1.10
C LEU A 195 -60.36 -2.62 -0.72
N THR A 196 -60.65 -3.71 -0.03
CA THR A 196 -62.01 -4.05 0.40
C THR A 196 -62.54 -3.03 1.41
N LEU A 197 -61.75 -2.63 2.40
CA LEU A 197 -62.14 -1.59 3.36
C LEU A 197 -62.32 -0.23 2.67
N ARG A 198 -61.41 0.14 1.75
CA ARG A 198 -61.51 1.42 1.02
C ARG A 198 -62.70 1.52 0.08
N SER A 199 -63.21 0.39 -0.41
CA SER A 199 -64.45 0.40 -1.20
C SER A 199 -65.70 0.79 -0.39
N THR A 200 -65.64 0.71 0.95
CA THR A 200 -66.81 0.90 1.83
C THR A 200 -66.64 1.99 2.89
N GLN A 201 -65.42 2.39 3.21
CA GLN A 201 -65.08 3.31 4.31
C GLN A 201 -64.16 4.43 3.84
N PRO A 202 -64.18 5.62 4.49
CA PRO A 202 -63.21 6.68 4.22
C PRO A 202 -61.77 6.25 4.59
N PRO A 203 -60.73 6.94 4.07
CA PRO A 203 -59.33 6.52 4.19
C PRO A 203 -58.87 6.25 5.63
N GLU A 204 -59.21 7.16 6.55
CA GLU A 204 -58.82 7.08 7.97
C GLU A 204 -59.46 5.89 8.69
N GLU A 205 -60.76 5.70 8.54
CA GLU A 205 -61.48 4.56 9.13
C GLU A 205 -61.00 3.23 8.57
N ALA A 206 -60.79 3.16 7.25
CA ALA A 206 -60.25 1.99 6.57
C ALA A 206 -58.84 1.65 7.07
N PHE A 207 -57.97 2.65 7.25
CA PHE A 207 -56.60 2.44 7.71
C PHE A 207 -56.56 1.97 9.16
N SER A 208 -57.33 2.61 10.05
CA SER A 208 -57.46 2.21 11.45
C SER A 208 -57.97 0.76 11.57
N ARG A 209 -59.00 0.42 10.79
CA ARG A 209 -59.55 -0.94 10.76
C ARG A 209 -58.55 -1.95 10.20
N TRP A 210 -57.83 -1.61 9.14
CA TRP A 210 -56.78 -2.43 8.54
C TRP A 210 -55.66 -2.71 9.54
N MET A 211 -55.11 -1.67 10.19
CA MET A 211 -54.03 -1.79 11.16
C MET A 211 -54.41 -2.69 12.33
N MET A 212 -55.65 -2.55 12.82
CA MET A 212 -56.17 -3.37 13.91
C MET A 212 -56.21 -4.86 13.55
N CYS A 213 -56.58 -5.21 12.31
CA CYS A 213 -56.62 -6.61 11.86
C CYS A 213 -55.24 -7.26 11.92
N PHE A 214 -54.18 -6.52 11.55
CA PHE A 214 -52.79 -6.99 11.67
C PHE A 214 -52.37 -7.10 13.12
N ARG A 215 -52.65 -6.07 13.93
CA ARG A 215 -52.14 -6.03 15.29
C ARG A 215 -52.67 -7.14 16.20
N VAL A 216 -53.90 -7.60 15.95
CA VAL A 216 -54.51 -8.73 16.67
C VAL A 216 -53.89 -10.08 16.29
N ASN A 217 -53.50 -10.27 15.03
CA ASN A 217 -53.19 -11.60 14.47
C ASN A 217 -51.71 -11.78 14.04
N CYS A 218 -50.94 -10.70 13.96
CA CYS A 218 -49.57 -10.69 13.41
C CYS A 218 -48.59 -10.01 14.38
N GLU A 219 -47.36 -10.54 14.43
CA GLU A 219 -46.25 -9.94 15.19
C GLU A 219 -45.68 -8.67 14.53
N TRP A 220 -45.89 -8.49 13.23
CA TRP A 220 -45.46 -7.32 12.46
C TRP A 220 -46.54 -6.86 11.48
N ALA A 221 -46.49 -5.60 11.08
CA ALA A 221 -47.36 -5.03 10.06
C ALA A 221 -46.89 -5.43 8.65
N MET A 222 -47.82 -5.94 7.84
CA MET A 222 -47.55 -6.41 6.49
C MET A 222 -47.78 -5.32 5.44
N PRO A 223 -46.91 -5.14 4.43
CA PRO A 223 -47.10 -4.09 3.42
C PRO A 223 -48.28 -4.35 2.48
N VAL A 224 -48.83 -3.25 1.95
CA VAL A 224 -49.77 -3.24 0.82
C VAL A 224 -48.98 -3.13 -0.48
N ILE A 225 -49.30 -4.00 -1.45
CA ILE A 225 -48.66 -4.03 -2.76
C ILE A 225 -49.46 -3.11 -3.69
N PHE A 226 -48.80 -2.12 -4.26
CA PHE A 226 -49.37 -1.21 -5.26
C PHE A 226 -48.70 -1.44 -6.61
N ASP A 227 -49.51 -1.55 -7.67
CA ASP A 227 -49.02 -1.56 -9.04
C ASP A 227 -48.50 -0.18 -9.46
N GLN A 228 -47.68 -0.13 -10.53
CA GLN A 228 -47.11 1.13 -11.03
C GLN A 228 -48.15 2.18 -11.45
N HIS A 229 -49.41 1.77 -11.69
CA HIS A 229 -50.50 2.63 -12.13
C HIS A 229 -51.39 3.13 -10.98
N GLN A 230 -51.22 2.59 -9.76
CA GLN A 230 -52.04 2.93 -8.58
C GLN A 230 -51.35 4.01 -7.73
N TYR A 231 -51.07 5.16 -8.35
CA TYR A 231 -50.36 6.25 -7.69
C TYR A 231 -51.20 6.92 -6.60
N ASP A 232 -52.47 7.20 -6.91
CA ASP A 232 -53.38 7.94 -6.02
C ASP A 232 -53.71 7.12 -4.77
N GLU A 233 -54.03 5.82 -4.92
CA GLU A 233 -54.32 4.93 -3.79
C GLU A 233 -53.12 4.76 -2.88
N ARG A 234 -51.92 4.77 -3.47
CA ARG A 234 -50.67 4.66 -2.74
C ARG A 234 -50.36 5.92 -1.95
N GLU A 235 -50.50 7.10 -2.55
CA GLU A 235 -50.34 8.37 -1.82
C GLU A 235 -51.33 8.47 -0.67
N GLU A 236 -52.57 8.04 -0.90
CA GLU A 236 -53.60 8.05 0.13
C GLU A 236 -53.23 7.14 1.32
N PHE A 237 -52.81 5.90 1.06
CA PHE A 237 -52.34 4.97 2.10
C PHE A 237 -51.13 5.53 2.85
N ASN A 238 -50.15 6.07 2.12
CA ASN A 238 -48.95 6.67 2.69
C ASN A 238 -49.27 7.88 3.59
N GLY A 239 -50.22 8.71 3.19
CA GLY A 239 -50.71 9.84 3.98
C GLY A 239 -51.34 9.39 5.31
N GLN A 240 -52.18 8.36 5.28
CA GLN A 240 -52.77 7.78 6.48
C GLN A 240 -51.72 7.13 7.39
N LEU A 241 -50.75 6.42 6.81
CA LEU A 241 -49.63 5.85 7.58
C LEU A 241 -48.82 6.94 8.29
N LEU A 242 -48.50 8.05 7.62
CA LEU A 242 -47.80 9.18 8.24
C LEU A 242 -48.58 9.76 9.42
N MET A 243 -49.89 10.00 9.26
CA MET A 243 -50.74 10.50 10.34
C MET A 243 -50.77 9.52 11.52
N PHE A 244 -50.94 8.23 11.24
CA PHE A 244 -51.01 7.20 12.27
C PHE A 244 -49.70 7.08 13.07
N LEU A 245 -48.54 7.11 12.40
CA LEU A 245 -47.23 7.10 13.06
C LEU A 245 -46.98 8.37 13.87
N ALA A 246 -47.53 9.51 13.42
CA ALA A 246 -47.47 10.76 14.15
C ALA A 246 -48.34 10.76 15.41
N ASP A 247 -49.38 9.95 15.48
CA ASP A 247 -50.27 9.84 16.65
C ASP A 247 -49.85 8.74 17.64
N ASP A 248 -49.08 7.73 17.21
CA ASP A 248 -48.63 6.64 18.08
C ASP A 248 -47.66 7.13 19.17
N ALA A 249 -48.15 7.15 20.42
CA ALA A 249 -47.40 7.60 21.59
C ALA A 249 -46.16 6.74 21.91
N GLU A 250 -46.15 5.46 21.54
CA GLU A 250 -44.98 4.60 21.79
C GLU A 250 -43.79 5.05 20.95
N LEU A 251 -44.00 5.55 19.73
CA LEU A 251 -42.91 6.03 18.89
C LEU A 251 -42.24 7.31 19.41
N ALA A 252 -42.93 8.06 20.29
CA ALA A 252 -42.39 9.24 20.98
C ALA A 252 -41.60 8.91 22.25
N GLN A 253 -41.59 7.66 22.71
CA GLN A 253 -40.79 7.28 23.87
C GLN A 253 -39.30 7.41 23.56
N ASP A 254 -38.52 7.61 24.62
CA ASP A 254 -37.07 7.67 24.53
C ASP A 254 -36.46 6.33 24.08
N VAL A 255 -35.30 6.35 23.43
CA VAL A 255 -34.67 5.12 22.94
C VAL A 255 -34.25 4.19 24.08
N ASN A 256 -33.96 4.71 25.28
CA ASN A 256 -33.68 3.84 26.43
C ASN A 256 -34.87 2.98 26.84
N PHE A 257 -36.11 3.42 26.56
CA PHE A 257 -37.30 2.59 26.77
C PHE A 257 -37.27 1.36 25.86
N TYR A 258 -36.93 1.51 24.58
CA TYR A 258 -36.77 0.37 23.67
C TYR A 258 -35.56 -0.52 24.02
N ILE A 259 -34.45 0.06 24.49
CA ILE A 259 -33.30 -0.72 24.95
C ILE A 259 -33.69 -1.60 26.15
N ARG A 260 -34.45 -1.08 27.11
CA ARG A 260 -34.98 -1.88 28.22
C ARG A 260 -35.87 -3.03 27.74
N GLN A 261 -36.79 -2.76 26.80
CA GLN A 261 -37.60 -3.81 26.16
C GLN A 261 -36.72 -4.94 25.60
N SER A 262 -35.69 -4.58 24.84
CA SER A 262 -34.79 -5.55 24.20
C SER A 262 -33.99 -6.36 25.23
N ILE A 263 -33.48 -5.70 26.28
CA ILE A 263 -32.75 -6.38 27.36
C ILE A 263 -33.67 -7.36 28.09
N ASN A 264 -34.92 -6.96 28.35
CA ASN A 264 -35.86 -7.81 29.06
C ASN A 264 -36.25 -9.06 28.27
N GLU A 265 -36.45 -8.93 26.96
CA GLU A 265 -36.74 -10.06 26.07
C GLU A 265 -35.62 -11.12 26.07
N GLU A 266 -34.37 -10.73 26.30
CA GLU A 266 -33.22 -11.65 26.27
C GLU A 266 -32.78 -12.12 27.67
N HIS A 267 -32.90 -11.27 28.69
CA HIS A 267 -32.17 -11.41 29.95
C HIS A 267 -32.95 -11.01 31.22
N PHE A 268 -34.27 -10.79 31.16
CA PHE A 268 -35.04 -10.38 32.35
C PHE A 268 -34.90 -11.36 33.52
N SER A 269 -34.93 -12.67 33.28
CA SER A 269 -34.74 -13.71 34.31
C SER A 269 -33.36 -13.62 34.99
N GLY A 270 -32.32 -13.29 34.24
CA GLY A 270 -30.96 -13.07 34.75
C GLY A 270 -30.83 -11.76 35.53
N ILE A 271 -31.59 -10.71 35.17
CA ILE A 271 -31.62 -9.42 35.87
C ILE A 271 -32.20 -9.59 37.28
N ILE A 272 -33.31 -10.33 37.41
CA ILE A 272 -33.98 -10.54 38.70
C ILE A 272 -33.35 -11.66 39.54
N ARG A 273 -32.48 -12.49 38.93
CA ARG A 273 -31.67 -13.52 39.59
C ARG A 273 -30.18 -13.33 39.24
N PRO A 274 -29.54 -12.25 39.71
CA PRO A 274 -28.15 -11.99 39.38
C PRO A 274 -27.24 -13.01 40.06
N ILE A 275 -26.37 -13.62 39.26
CA ILE A 275 -25.40 -14.60 39.72
C ILE A 275 -24.00 -14.01 39.51
N GLU A 276 -23.24 -13.86 40.59
CA GLU A 276 -21.83 -13.51 40.55
C GLU A 276 -20.99 -14.75 40.31
N ILE A 277 -20.24 -14.75 39.20
CA ILE A 277 -19.31 -15.83 38.88
C ILE A 277 -17.91 -15.36 39.29
N HIS A 278 -17.43 -15.81 40.44
CA HIS A 278 -16.05 -15.64 40.85
C HIS A 278 -15.19 -16.76 40.25
N GLN A 279 -14.29 -16.38 39.35
CA GLN A 279 -13.30 -17.30 38.78
C GLN A 279 -11.98 -17.13 39.53
N GLU A 280 -11.71 -18.04 40.45
CA GLU A 280 -10.43 -18.10 41.14
C GLU A 280 -9.50 -19.04 40.38
N LEU A 281 -8.46 -18.47 39.80
CA LEU A 281 -7.49 -19.20 38.98
C LEU A 281 -6.22 -19.40 39.80
N ILE A 282 -6.16 -20.53 40.51
CA ILE A 282 -4.96 -20.92 41.25
C ILE A 282 -4.06 -21.70 40.30
N VAL A 283 -2.93 -21.10 39.94
CA VAL A 283 -1.89 -21.79 39.18
C VAL A 283 -0.95 -22.43 40.19
N SER A 284 -0.97 -23.76 40.28
CA SER A 284 -0.05 -24.49 41.17
C SER A 284 1.39 -24.40 40.67
N ASP A 285 2.36 -24.71 41.54
CA ASP A 285 3.80 -24.78 41.21
C ASP A 285 4.12 -25.78 40.08
N GLN A 286 3.19 -26.71 39.79
CA GLN A 286 3.27 -27.63 38.66
C GLN A 286 2.52 -27.15 37.40
N GLY A 287 2.09 -25.89 37.37
CA GLY A 287 1.33 -25.27 36.27
C GLY A 287 -0.06 -25.87 36.04
N GLY A 288 -0.59 -26.60 37.03
CA GLY A 288 -1.98 -27.03 37.05
C GLY A 288 -2.86 -25.82 37.31
N ARG A 289 -3.75 -25.52 36.37
CA ARG A 289 -4.77 -24.49 36.56
C ARG A 289 -5.92 -25.13 37.35
N LEU A 290 -5.96 -24.91 38.66
CA LEU A 290 -7.17 -25.15 39.43
C LEU A 290 -8.03 -23.91 39.25
N GLY A 291 -8.92 -23.94 38.26
CA GLY A 291 -10.01 -22.99 38.16
C GLY A 291 -11.09 -23.41 39.12
N SER A 292 -11.26 -22.69 40.22
CA SER A 292 -12.47 -22.80 41.02
C SER A 292 -13.43 -21.73 40.51
N THR A 293 -14.56 -22.17 39.94
CA THR A 293 -15.64 -21.25 39.59
C THR A 293 -16.59 -21.28 40.76
N ARG A 294 -16.51 -20.27 41.62
CA ARG A 294 -17.46 -20.10 42.70
C ARG A 294 -18.57 -19.21 42.18
N THR A 295 -19.75 -19.79 42.13
CA THR A 295 -20.97 -19.07 41.78
C THR A 295 -21.57 -18.60 43.10
N THR A 296 -21.61 -17.29 43.33
CA THR A 296 -22.27 -16.68 44.47
C THR A 296 -23.52 -15.98 43.97
N GLU A 297 -24.65 -16.21 44.64
CA GLU A 297 -25.85 -15.43 44.38
C GLU A 297 -25.59 -14.00 44.87
N SER A 298 -25.72 -13.01 43.97
CA SER A 298 -25.63 -11.60 44.34
C SER A 298 -26.90 -11.19 45.08
N SER A 299 -26.89 -10.01 45.70
CA SER A 299 -28.11 -9.44 46.28
C SER A 299 -29.21 -9.34 45.23
N MET A 300 -30.32 -10.05 45.43
CA MET A 300 -31.49 -9.97 44.55
C MET A 300 -32.01 -8.52 44.53
N PRO A 301 -32.27 -7.95 43.35
CA PRO A 301 -32.83 -6.60 43.27
C PRO A 301 -34.25 -6.62 43.85
N THR A 302 -34.57 -5.59 44.63
CA THR A 302 -35.94 -5.38 45.09
C THR A 302 -36.74 -4.63 44.01
N LEU A 303 -38.07 -4.66 44.09
CA LEU A 303 -38.95 -3.92 43.18
C LEU A 303 -38.58 -2.41 43.04
N SER A 304 -38.08 -1.78 44.11
CA SER A 304 -37.66 -0.36 44.10
C SER A 304 -36.29 -0.12 43.46
N LEU A 305 -35.45 -1.15 43.34
CA LEU A 305 -34.09 -1.07 42.79
C LEU A 305 -34.00 -1.64 41.38
N LEU A 306 -35.10 -2.15 40.82
CA LEU A 306 -35.11 -2.81 39.50
C LEU A 306 -34.61 -1.89 38.37
N GLU A 307 -34.85 -0.59 38.49
CA GLU A 307 -34.40 0.41 37.52
C GLU A 307 -32.87 0.59 37.54
N ASP A 308 -32.24 0.45 38.72
CA ASP A 308 -30.79 0.60 38.91
C ASP A 308 -29.99 -0.59 38.34
N VAL A 309 -30.66 -1.68 37.95
CA VAL A 309 -30.03 -2.89 37.40
C VAL A 309 -29.83 -2.79 35.89
N TYR A 310 -30.57 -1.91 35.20
CA TYR A 310 -30.36 -1.71 33.77
C TYR A 310 -29.04 -0.96 33.50
N PRO A 311 -28.38 -1.24 32.37
CA PRO A 311 -27.17 -0.52 31.99
C PRO A 311 -27.43 1.00 31.89
N PRO A 312 -26.38 1.83 32.08
CA PRO A 312 -26.51 3.28 32.02
C PRO A 312 -27.14 3.73 30.70
N THR A 313 -27.99 4.75 30.80
CA THR A 313 -28.72 5.31 29.67
C THR A 313 -27.78 5.77 28.58
N VAL A 314 -28.12 5.48 27.32
CA VAL A 314 -27.46 6.06 26.16
C VAL A 314 -27.59 7.58 26.25
N SER A 315 -26.45 8.28 26.19
CA SER A 315 -26.40 9.74 26.22
C SER A 315 -27.23 10.34 25.08
N ASP A 316 -27.83 11.50 25.35
CA ASP A 316 -28.46 12.33 24.33
C ASP A 316 -27.45 12.61 23.22
N ALA A 317 -27.80 12.21 22.00
CA ALA A 317 -26.95 12.41 20.83
C ALA A 317 -27.16 13.82 20.27
N SER A 318 -26.05 14.52 19.98
CA SER A 318 -26.09 15.87 19.40
C SER A 318 -26.48 15.89 17.93
N ASN A 319 -26.31 14.76 17.22
CA ASN A 319 -26.61 14.64 15.80
C ASN A 319 -26.93 13.18 15.40
N ASN A 320 -27.35 12.98 14.15
CA ASN A 320 -27.77 11.68 13.62
C ASN A 320 -26.62 10.64 13.55
N LEU A 321 -25.39 11.07 13.27
CA LEU A 321 -24.23 10.17 13.23
C LEU A 321 -23.90 9.65 14.63
N GLU A 322 -23.86 10.56 15.62
CA GLU A 322 -23.62 10.20 17.03
C GLU A 322 -24.71 9.26 17.55
N PHE A 323 -25.97 9.51 17.21
CA PHE A 323 -27.09 8.63 17.52
C PHE A 323 -26.84 7.20 17.01
N VAL A 324 -26.42 7.06 15.74
CA VAL A 324 -26.13 5.76 15.13
C VAL A 324 -24.93 5.07 15.76
N ILE A 325 -23.84 5.80 16.01
CA ILE A 325 -22.63 5.25 16.63
C ILE A 325 -22.91 4.76 18.05
N ASN A 326 -23.59 5.56 18.87
CA ASN A 326 -23.91 5.21 20.26
C ASN A 326 -24.76 3.95 20.33
N LEU A 327 -25.78 3.84 19.47
CA LEU A 327 -26.65 2.67 19.46
C LEU A 327 -25.98 1.42 18.92
N HIS A 328 -25.13 1.51 17.90
CA HIS A 328 -24.34 0.36 17.45
C HIS A 328 -23.37 -0.17 18.53
N ARG A 329 -22.86 0.71 19.41
CA ARG A 329 -22.00 0.29 20.54
C ARG A 329 -22.78 -0.33 21.68
N SER A 330 -24.00 0.16 21.95
CA SER A 330 -24.79 -0.23 23.13
C SER A 330 -25.88 -1.28 22.86
N ARG A 331 -26.13 -1.68 21.60
CA ARG A 331 -27.21 -2.60 21.24
C ARG A 331 -26.98 -4.02 21.79
N PRO A 332 -27.94 -4.59 22.54
CA PRO A 332 -27.95 -6.01 22.90
C PRO A 332 -27.96 -6.93 21.66
N ARG A 333 -27.33 -8.10 21.74
CA ARG A 333 -27.28 -9.05 20.61
C ARG A 333 -28.58 -9.87 20.54
N GLY A 334 -29.50 -9.45 19.67
CA GLY A 334 -30.70 -10.24 19.37
C GLY A 334 -32.05 -9.50 19.43
N CYS A 335 -32.05 -8.16 19.52
CA CYS A 335 -33.30 -7.39 19.65
C CYS A 335 -34.34 -7.78 18.58
N ARG A 336 -35.56 -8.09 19.01
CA ARG A 336 -36.69 -8.35 18.10
C ARG A 336 -37.00 -7.13 17.26
N GLU A 337 -37.42 -7.38 16.02
CA GLU A 337 -37.83 -6.32 15.10
C GLU A 337 -39.12 -5.64 15.59
N LEU A 338 -39.15 -4.31 15.53
CA LEU A 338 -40.33 -3.53 15.93
C LEU A 338 -41.49 -3.78 14.95
N PHE A 339 -42.73 -3.72 15.44
CA PHE A 339 -43.97 -4.01 14.68
C PHE A 339 -44.04 -3.33 13.31
N TYR A 340 -43.58 -2.08 13.20
CA TYR A 340 -43.64 -1.29 11.97
C TYR A 340 -42.50 -1.56 10.97
N SER A 341 -41.45 -2.30 11.35
CA SER A 341 -40.19 -2.36 10.61
C SER A 341 -40.37 -2.83 9.17
N TRP A 342 -41.12 -3.92 8.96
CA TRP A 342 -41.32 -4.48 7.61
C TRP A 342 -42.24 -3.64 6.72
N LEU A 343 -43.33 -3.10 7.28
CA LEU A 343 -44.21 -2.17 6.59
C LEU A 343 -43.43 -0.94 6.12
N LEU A 344 -42.72 -0.27 7.03
CA LEU A 344 -41.93 0.91 6.71
C LEU A 344 -40.84 0.61 5.68
N SER A 345 -40.17 -0.53 5.81
CA SER A 345 -39.17 -0.99 4.86
C SER A 345 -39.70 -1.10 3.44
N SER A 346 -40.86 -1.72 3.27
CA SER A 346 -41.44 -1.93 1.95
C SER A 346 -41.98 -0.64 1.35
N VAL A 347 -42.64 0.20 2.15
CA VAL A 347 -43.21 1.47 1.69
C VAL A 347 -42.11 2.47 1.31
N VAL A 348 -41.02 2.52 2.09
CA VAL A 348 -39.84 3.36 1.82
C VAL A 348 -39.09 2.87 0.58
N ASP A 349 -38.84 1.57 0.40
CA ASP A 349 -38.17 1.09 -0.83
C ASP A 349 -39.02 1.40 -2.07
N ALA A 350 -40.33 1.22 -1.99
CA ALA A 350 -41.22 1.51 -3.09
C ALA A 350 -41.29 3.02 -3.41
N SER A 351 -41.04 3.93 -2.46
CA SER A 351 -41.20 5.39 -2.66
C SER A 351 -40.00 6.01 -3.35
N ILE A 352 -38.93 5.23 -3.54
CA ILE A 352 -37.65 5.69 -4.07
C ILE A 352 -37.36 4.98 -5.40
N ARG A 353 -37.02 5.76 -6.42
CA ARG A 353 -36.59 5.25 -7.72
C ARG A 353 -35.30 5.93 -8.14
N ILE A 354 -34.33 5.14 -8.58
CA ILE A 354 -33.09 5.63 -9.17
C ILE A 354 -33.18 5.42 -10.68
N GLN A 355 -33.34 6.50 -11.44
CA GLN A 355 -33.47 6.49 -12.90
C GLN A 355 -32.31 7.24 -13.55
N GLY A 356 -31.34 6.49 -14.09
CA GLY A 356 -30.16 7.07 -14.71
C GLY A 356 -29.37 7.92 -13.71
N GLN A 357 -29.40 9.24 -13.89
CA GLN A 357 -28.68 10.20 -13.06
C GLN A 357 -29.53 10.78 -11.91
N GLN A 358 -30.81 10.41 -11.78
CA GLN A 358 -31.72 11.00 -10.81
C GLN A 358 -32.10 10.03 -9.69
N VAL A 359 -32.07 10.52 -8.45
CA VAL A 359 -32.80 9.92 -7.33
C VAL A 359 -34.15 10.63 -7.23
N ILE A 360 -35.23 9.87 -7.39
CA ILE A 360 -36.62 10.35 -7.37
C ILE A 360 -37.31 9.74 -6.15
N SER A 361 -37.87 10.59 -5.29
CA SER A 361 -38.73 10.20 -4.17
C SER A 361 -40.11 10.81 -4.31
N SER A 362 -41.14 10.12 -3.79
CA SER A 362 -42.51 10.64 -3.67
C SER A 362 -42.68 11.67 -2.54
N GLY A 363 -41.64 11.93 -1.73
CA GLY A 363 -41.70 12.85 -0.57
C GLY A 363 -42.05 12.17 0.76
N PHE A 364 -42.65 10.97 0.71
CA PHE A 364 -43.05 10.22 1.91
C PHE A 364 -41.87 9.90 2.84
N THR A 365 -40.75 9.43 2.28
CA THR A 365 -39.56 9.10 3.09
C THR A 365 -38.98 10.34 3.76
N GLU A 366 -39.00 11.48 3.08
CA GLU A 366 -38.53 12.74 3.62
C GLU A 366 -39.41 13.25 4.76
N ASP A 367 -40.73 13.08 4.66
CA ASP A 367 -41.64 13.45 5.73
C ASP A 367 -41.54 12.49 6.94
N LEU A 368 -41.25 11.20 6.71
CA LEU A 368 -40.89 10.27 7.79
C LEU A 368 -39.61 10.69 8.53
N VAL A 369 -38.57 11.09 7.79
CA VAL A 369 -37.31 11.56 8.39
C VAL A 369 -37.54 12.82 9.23
N LYS A 370 -38.38 13.76 8.78
CA LYS A 370 -38.76 14.93 9.60
C LYS A 370 -39.57 14.53 10.83
N LEU A 371 -40.51 13.59 10.70
CA LEU A 371 -41.31 13.13 11.84
C LEU A 371 -40.44 12.48 12.92
N ALA A 372 -39.39 11.77 12.50
CA ALA A 372 -38.46 11.08 13.39
C ALA A 372 -37.71 12.00 14.37
N ASP A 373 -37.60 13.31 14.08
CA ASP A 373 -37.03 14.28 15.02
C ASP A 373 -37.84 14.40 16.32
N SER A 374 -39.15 14.15 16.25
CA SER A 374 -40.06 14.13 17.40
C SER A 374 -40.40 12.72 17.91
N ARG A 375 -39.88 11.68 17.24
CA ARG A 375 -40.22 10.27 17.46
C ARG A 375 -38.94 9.41 17.52
N PRO A 376 -38.26 9.32 18.67
CA PRO A 376 -36.95 8.67 18.77
C PRO A 376 -36.94 7.18 18.38
N ILE A 377 -38.01 6.44 18.62
CA ILE A 377 -38.11 5.03 18.20
C ILE A 377 -38.37 4.91 16.70
N LEU A 378 -39.11 5.84 16.08
CA LEU A 378 -39.18 5.91 14.62
C LEU A 378 -37.80 6.21 14.02
N LYS A 379 -37.03 7.14 14.63
CA LYS A 379 -35.65 7.43 14.25
C LYS A 379 -34.75 6.20 14.34
N TYR A 380 -34.92 5.38 15.39
CA TYR A 380 -34.26 4.08 15.51
C TYR A 380 -34.58 3.17 14.32
N ILE A 381 -35.86 3.03 13.94
CA ILE A 381 -36.25 2.20 12.79
C ILE A 381 -35.58 2.72 11.50
N LEU A 382 -35.67 4.04 11.24
CA LEU A 382 -35.15 4.68 10.03
C LEU A 382 -33.62 4.63 9.89
N PHE A 383 -32.88 4.83 10.98
CA PHE A 383 -31.41 4.98 10.92
C PHE A 383 -30.64 3.78 11.46
N ILE A 384 -31.27 2.86 12.20
CA ILE A 384 -30.62 1.64 12.69
C ILE A 384 -31.12 0.40 11.97
N VAL A 385 -32.44 0.19 11.94
CA VAL A 385 -33.04 -1.06 11.45
C VAL A 385 -33.01 -1.12 9.92
N LEU A 386 -33.57 -0.12 9.26
CA LEU A 386 -33.74 -0.08 7.81
C LEU A 386 -32.44 -0.19 6.99
N PRO A 387 -31.35 0.53 7.35
CA PRO A 387 -30.08 0.41 6.61
C PRO A 387 -29.44 -0.99 6.69
N ASN A 388 -29.78 -1.82 7.68
CA ASN A 388 -29.25 -3.18 7.80
C ASN A 388 -29.89 -4.18 6.81
N TYR A 389 -31.06 -3.86 6.22
CA TYR A 389 -31.74 -4.75 5.26
C TYR A 389 -31.24 -4.64 3.80
N GLU A 390 -30.10 -3.98 3.56
CA GLU A 390 -29.47 -3.87 2.23
C GLU A 390 -30.33 -3.19 1.14
N TYR A 391 -31.25 -2.29 1.49
CA TYR A 391 -32.03 -1.53 0.51
C TYR A 391 -31.19 -0.43 -0.17
N SER A 392 -30.62 -0.77 -1.33
CA SER A 392 -29.76 0.12 -2.11
C SER A 392 -30.40 1.48 -2.43
N ASN A 393 -31.70 1.50 -2.78
CA ASN A 393 -32.40 2.75 -3.08
C ASN A 393 -32.46 3.68 -1.87
N TYR A 394 -32.77 3.13 -0.69
CA TYR A 394 -32.89 3.90 0.54
C TYR A 394 -31.54 4.46 0.99
N ILE A 395 -30.49 3.64 1.02
CA ILE A 395 -29.14 4.11 1.40
C ILE A 395 -28.64 5.20 0.44
N VAL A 396 -28.90 5.07 -0.86
CA VAL A 396 -28.53 6.10 -1.85
C VAL A 396 -29.33 7.39 -1.65
N LEU A 397 -30.62 7.32 -1.33
CA LEU A 397 -31.40 8.52 -0.98
C LEU A 397 -30.82 9.20 0.27
N LEU A 398 -30.50 8.44 1.31
CA LEU A 398 -29.90 8.98 2.53
C LEU A 398 -28.55 9.65 2.22
N LEU A 399 -27.72 9.05 1.35
CA LEU A 399 -26.44 9.62 0.94
C LEU A 399 -26.59 10.90 0.14
N ALA A 400 -27.60 10.99 -0.73
CA ALA A 400 -27.81 12.14 -1.60
C ALA A 400 -28.19 13.41 -0.83
N ARG A 401 -28.68 13.30 0.40
CA ARG A 401 -29.23 14.42 1.18
C ARG A 401 -28.32 14.86 2.31
N SER A 402 -28.13 16.17 2.45
CA SER A 402 -27.20 16.72 3.45
C SER A 402 -27.61 16.40 4.88
N GLU A 403 -28.90 16.23 5.20
CA GLU A 403 -29.35 15.97 6.58
C GLU A 403 -29.13 14.52 7.04
N THR A 404 -28.92 13.59 6.10
CA THR A 404 -28.86 12.14 6.37
C THR A 404 -27.61 11.45 5.84
N CYS A 405 -26.80 12.11 5.03
CA CYS A 405 -25.66 11.48 4.36
C CYS A 405 -24.60 10.94 5.32
N ASP A 406 -24.44 11.50 6.52
CA ASP A 406 -23.51 10.98 7.53
C ASP A 406 -23.90 9.56 7.99
N VAL A 407 -25.21 9.33 8.14
CA VAL A 407 -25.76 8.00 8.47
C VAL A 407 -25.51 7.04 7.32
N ALA A 408 -25.82 7.44 6.09
CA ALA A 408 -25.58 6.60 4.92
C ALA A 408 -24.09 6.23 4.78
N PHE A 409 -23.22 7.22 4.95
CA PHE A 409 -21.77 7.06 4.87
C PHE A 409 -21.26 6.07 5.92
N TYR A 410 -21.76 6.15 7.17
CA TYR A 410 -21.42 5.20 8.23
C TYR A 410 -21.68 3.74 7.82
N TYR A 411 -22.83 3.45 7.20
CA TYR A 411 -23.17 2.10 6.76
C TYR A 411 -22.36 1.67 5.53
N LEU A 412 -22.18 2.57 4.57
CA LEU A 412 -21.42 2.31 3.35
C LEU A 412 -19.93 2.06 3.65
N ALA A 413 -19.37 2.74 4.64
CA ALA A 413 -18.00 2.57 5.12
C ALA A 413 -17.73 1.21 5.79
N LYS A 414 -18.78 0.44 6.11
CA LYS A 414 -18.67 -0.89 6.72
C LYS A 414 -18.98 -2.03 5.76
N LYS A 415 -19.39 -1.72 4.53
CA LYS A 415 -19.79 -2.72 3.54
C LYS A 415 -18.57 -3.25 2.80
N THR A 416 -18.16 -4.48 3.09
CA THR A 416 -17.08 -5.20 2.41
C THR A 416 -17.65 -6.20 1.41
N PHE A 417 -16.92 -6.46 0.31
CA PHE A 417 -17.38 -7.34 -0.78
C PHE A 417 -16.62 -8.68 -0.80
N GLU A 418 -16.14 -9.14 0.37
CA GLU A 418 -15.40 -10.40 0.49
C GLU A 418 -16.29 -11.60 0.16
N TYR A 419 -16.18 -12.08 -1.08
CA TYR A 419 -16.78 -13.35 -1.49
C TYR A 419 -15.96 -14.50 -0.92
N SER A 420 -16.58 -15.30 -0.06
CA SER A 420 -16.04 -16.61 0.30
C SER A 420 -15.90 -17.46 -0.98
N GLN A 421 -14.66 -17.82 -1.33
CA GLN A 421 -14.21 -18.84 -2.31
C GLN A 421 -13.60 -18.43 -3.67
N SER A 422 -13.27 -17.17 -3.96
CA SER A 422 -12.59 -16.81 -5.23
C SER A 422 -11.12 -16.38 -5.03
N ARG A 423 -10.18 -17.01 -5.75
CA ARG A 423 -8.72 -16.81 -5.68
C ARG A 423 -8.18 -15.56 -6.39
N ASP A 424 -9.04 -14.70 -6.94
CA ASP A 424 -8.58 -13.51 -7.67
C ASP A 424 -8.67 -12.24 -6.80
N THR A 425 -7.67 -12.05 -5.96
CA THR A 425 -7.60 -10.95 -4.98
C THR A 425 -7.55 -9.56 -5.62
N SER A 426 -7.07 -9.47 -6.87
CA SER A 426 -6.88 -8.19 -7.57
C SER A 426 -8.19 -7.55 -8.07
N TYR A 427 -9.14 -8.35 -8.56
CA TYR A 427 -10.43 -7.85 -9.04
C TYR A 427 -11.28 -7.29 -7.90
N VAL A 428 -11.33 -8.00 -6.77
CA VAL A 428 -12.09 -7.58 -5.58
C VAL A 428 -11.53 -6.26 -5.04
N GLN A 429 -10.20 -6.12 -4.98
CA GLN A 429 -9.56 -4.87 -4.55
C GLN A 429 -9.91 -3.69 -5.46
N ASN A 430 -9.87 -3.86 -6.80
CA ASN A 430 -10.23 -2.79 -7.73
C ASN A 430 -11.71 -2.39 -7.62
N LEU A 431 -12.61 -3.36 -7.40
CA LEU A 431 -14.03 -3.09 -7.19
C LEU A 431 -14.26 -2.31 -5.89
N GLU A 432 -13.60 -2.71 -4.81
CA GLU A 432 -13.63 -2.01 -3.53
C GLU A 432 -13.11 -0.58 -3.67
N ASP A 433 -11.97 -0.37 -4.32
CA ASP A 433 -11.39 0.97 -4.51
C ASP A 433 -12.35 1.87 -5.32
N GLY A 434 -12.93 1.35 -6.40
CA GLY A 434 -13.93 2.09 -7.20
C GLY A 434 -15.20 2.41 -6.40
N TYR A 435 -15.68 1.48 -5.59
CA TYR A 435 -16.80 1.69 -4.68
C TYR A 435 -16.52 2.80 -3.66
N GLN A 436 -15.37 2.72 -2.98
CA GLN A 436 -14.98 3.70 -1.96
C GLN A 436 -14.87 5.11 -2.55
N GLN A 437 -14.25 5.24 -3.72
CA GLN A 437 -14.15 6.53 -4.42
C GLN A 437 -15.51 7.11 -4.78
N LEU A 438 -16.45 6.29 -5.26
CA LEU A 438 -17.81 6.73 -5.57
C LEU A 438 -18.52 7.23 -4.31
N VAL A 439 -18.48 6.47 -3.21
CA VAL A 439 -19.13 6.85 -1.95
C VAL A 439 -18.54 8.15 -1.39
N CYS A 440 -17.21 8.27 -1.34
CA CYS A 440 -16.53 9.47 -0.84
C CYS A 440 -16.89 10.72 -1.66
N ARG A 441 -16.88 10.61 -2.98
CA ARG A 441 -17.19 11.73 -3.88
C ARG A 441 -18.64 12.21 -3.71
N GLU A 442 -19.57 11.28 -3.64
CA GLU A 442 -20.99 11.61 -3.47
C GLU A 442 -21.29 12.15 -2.07
N TYR A 443 -20.65 11.63 -1.03
CA TYR A 443 -20.72 12.20 0.31
C TYR A 443 -20.27 13.66 0.33
N ILE A 444 -19.05 13.95 -0.17
CA ILE A 444 -18.52 15.33 -0.20
C ILE A 444 -19.48 16.24 -0.97
N ARG A 445 -19.96 15.80 -2.13
CA ARG A 445 -20.91 16.56 -2.96
C ARG A 445 -22.19 16.93 -2.19
N SER A 446 -22.70 16.03 -1.36
CA SER A 446 -23.92 16.25 -0.58
C SER A 446 -23.74 17.21 0.58
N VAL A 447 -22.51 17.41 1.09
CA VAL A 447 -22.25 18.28 2.25
C VAL A 447 -21.38 19.51 1.97
N GLU A 448 -20.71 19.60 0.82
CA GLU A 448 -19.70 20.65 0.55
C GLU A 448 -20.24 22.09 0.60
N LYS A 449 -21.56 22.27 0.48
CA LYS A 449 -22.24 23.58 0.54
C LYS A 449 -22.75 23.94 1.93
N GLU A 450 -22.71 23.00 2.87
CA GLU A 450 -23.19 23.21 4.23
C GLU A 450 -22.18 24.03 5.05
N PRO A 451 -22.63 24.98 5.89
CA PRO A 451 -21.73 25.84 6.66
C PRO A 451 -20.91 25.08 7.70
N ASP A 452 -21.37 23.91 8.14
CA ASP A 452 -20.73 23.03 9.11
C ASP A 452 -19.94 21.88 8.46
N PHE A 453 -19.74 21.90 7.13
CA PHE A 453 -19.05 20.86 6.34
C PHE A 453 -17.77 20.35 7.00
N ILE A 454 -16.88 21.25 7.45
CA ILE A 454 -15.59 20.87 8.05
C ILE A 454 -15.77 20.17 9.40
N SER A 455 -16.75 20.59 10.22
CA SER A 455 -17.04 19.94 11.49
C SER A 455 -17.59 18.53 11.27
N ARG A 456 -18.48 18.36 10.30
CA ARG A 456 -19.02 17.05 9.91
C ARG A 456 -17.94 16.13 9.34
N LEU A 457 -17.07 16.66 8.47
CA LEU A 457 -15.94 15.94 7.91
C LEU A 457 -14.99 15.44 9.01
N LEU A 458 -14.68 16.26 10.02
CA LEU A 458 -13.86 15.83 11.16
C LEU A 458 -14.52 14.68 11.95
N SER A 459 -15.83 14.74 12.18
CA SER A 459 -16.58 13.67 12.84
C SER A 459 -16.54 12.35 12.05
N ILE A 460 -16.70 12.42 10.72
CA ILE A 460 -16.61 11.25 9.83
C ILE A 460 -15.18 10.70 9.78
N LEU A 461 -14.16 11.55 9.69
CA LEU A 461 -12.76 11.13 9.74
C LEU A 461 -12.42 10.44 11.09
N GLY A 462 -12.94 10.96 12.19
CA GLY A 462 -12.81 10.32 13.50
C GLY A 462 -13.53 8.97 13.58
N MET A 463 -14.71 8.86 12.98
CA MET A 463 -15.46 7.60 12.90
C MET A 463 -14.74 6.55 12.06
N LEU A 464 -14.24 6.89 10.87
CA LEU A 464 -13.45 5.99 10.02
C LEU A 464 -12.12 5.62 10.69
N GLY A 465 -11.45 6.61 11.27
CA GLY A 465 -10.19 6.46 11.98
C GLY A 465 -10.30 5.50 13.15
N ALA A 466 -11.39 5.55 13.92
CA ALA A 466 -11.65 4.63 15.01
C ALA A 466 -11.84 3.16 14.56
N GLN A 467 -12.22 2.93 13.31
CA GLN A 467 -12.38 1.59 12.74
C GLN A 467 -11.08 1.05 12.12
N CYS A 468 -10.09 1.91 11.90
CA CYS A 468 -8.80 1.48 11.35
C CYS A 468 -8.03 0.63 12.38
N ALA A 469 -7.66 -0.58 11.99
CA ALA A 469 -6.89 -1.50 12.82
C ALA A 469 -5.39 -1.11 12.88
N PHE A 470 -5.03 0.10 13.33
CA PHE A 470 -3.65 0.62 13.34
C PHE A 470 -2.65 -0.25 14.12
N ARG A 471 -3.11 -1.13 15.01
CA ARG A 471 -2.26 -2.09 15.73
C ARG A 471 -1.93 -3.34 14.90
N SER A 472 -2.67 -3.60 13.82
CA SER A 472 -2.41 -4.72 12.91
C SER A 472 -1.16 -4.44 12.05
N PRO A 473 -0.28 -5.43 11.82
CA PRO A 473 0.85 -5.26 10.92
C PRO A 473 0.43 -4.93 9.48
N ASP A 474 -0.74 -5.41 9.05
CA ASP A 474 -1.28 -5.19 7.70
C ASP A 474 -2.30 -4.05 7.63
N PHE A 475 -2.30 -3.13 8.61
CA PHE A 475 -3.29 -2.04 8.69
C PHE A 475 -3.42 -1.24 7.39
N SER A 476 -2.32 -1.03 6.66
CA SER A 476 -2.28 -0.26 5.42
C SER A 476 -3.02 -0.93 4.25
N ARG A 477 -3.20 -2.26 4.32
CA ARG A 477 -4.00 -3.05 3.36
C ARG A 477 -5.47 -3.14 3.77
N GLY A 478 -5.81 -2.73 5.00
CA GLY A 478 -7.15 -2.77 5.54
C GLY A 478 -8.15 -1.96 4.72
N PHE A 479 -9.38 -2.44 4.64
CA PHE A 479 -10.47 -1.78 3.91
C PHE A 479 -10.73 -0.37 4.45
N GLU A 480 -10.77 -0.22 5.78
CA GLU A 480 -11.07 1.02 6.49
C GLU A 480 -9.99 2.08 6.29
N TYR A 481 -8.71 1.66 6.30
CA TYR A 481 -7.59 2.57 6.06
C TYR A 481 -7.59 3.11 4.62
N ARG A 482 -7.85 2.23 3.64
CA ARG A 482 -8.03 2.66 2.23
C ARG A 482 -9.22 3.60 2.07
N PHE A 483 -10.33 3.33 2.77
CA PHE A 483 -11.52 4.19 2.76
C PHE A 483 -11.20 5.58 3.30
N LEU A 484 -10.48 5.66 4.43
CA LEU A 484 -10.02 6.91 5.03
C LEU A 484 -9.17 7.72 4.04
N LEU A 485 -8.22 7.08 3.35
CA LEU A 485 -7.39 7.74 2.34
C LEU A 485 -8.21 8.21 1.14
N ASN A 486 -9.10 7.37 0.60
CA ASN A 486 -10.00 7.75 -0.50
C ASN A 486 -10.88 8.95 -0.15
N LEU A 487 -11.32 9.10 1.11
CA LEU A 487 -12.08 10.26 1.55
C LEU A 487 -11.25 11.54 1.55
N VAL A 488 -10.04 11.52 2.12
CA VAL A 488 -9.19 12.73 2.16
C VAL A 488 -8.66 13.10 0.77
N ASP A 489 -8.36 12.11 -0.08
CA ASP A 489 -7.89 12.32 -1.45
C ASP A 489 -8.96 12.92 -2.37
N ALA A 490 -10.24 12.74 -2.05
CA ALA A 490 -11.36 13.34 -2.76
C ALA A 490 -11.54 14.84 -2.47
N LEU A 491 -10.83 15.42 -1.49
CA LEU A 491 -10.95 16.83 -1.11
C LEU A 491 -10.25 17.78 -2.11
N GLY A 492 -10.93 18.87 -2.45
CA GLY A 492 -10.38 19.97 -3.24
C GLY A 492 -9.40 20.85 -2.44
N HIS A 493 -8.57 21.63 -3.13
CA HIS A 493 -7.50 22.42 -2.51
C HIS A 493 -7.98 23.36 -1.38
N GLN A 494 -9.11 24.05 -1.56
CA GLN A 494 -9.67 24.95 -0.55
C GLN A 494 -10.15 24.18 0.70
N GLN A 495 -10.75 23.01 0.50
CA GLN A 495 -11.23 22.14 1.58
C GLN A 495 -10.04 21.59 2.39
N VAL A 496 -8.92 21.25 1.73
CA VAL A 496 -7.69 20.81 2.40
C VAL A 496 -7.15 21.90 3.34
N VAL A 497 -7.14 23.17 2.92
CA VAL A 497 -6.69 24.29 3.76
C VAL A 497 -7.61 24.49 4.96
N GLN A 498 -8.92 24.45 4.75
CA GLN A 498 -9.90 24.59 5.83
C GLN A 498 -9.82 23.42 6.83
N LEU A 499 -9.63 22.19 6.34
CA LEU A 499 -9.44 21.01 7.18
C LEU A 499 -8.14 21.12 7.99
N ALA A 500 -7.05 21.59 7.38
CA ALA A 500 -5.79 21.83 8.10
C ALA A 500 -5.94 22.87 9.22
N GLN A 501 -6.68 23.96 8.96
CA GLN A 501 -7.00 24.96 9.97
C GLN A 501 -7.83 24.37 11.12
N ALA A 502 -8.90 23.64 10.81
CA ALA A 502 -9.75 23.03 11.83
C ALA A 502 -9.02 21.93 12.62
N PHE A 503 -8.14 21.17 11.99
CA PHE A 503 -7.30 20.17 12.66
C PHE A 503 -6.40 20.82 13.72
N MET A 504 -5.88 22.02 13.48
CA MET A 504 -5.03 22.73 14.45
C MET A 504 -5.79 23.23 15.67
N GLU A 505 -7.10 23.47 15.54
CA GLU A 505 -8.00 23.90 16.62
C GLU A 505 -8.54 22.72 17.46
N LEU A 506 -8.27 21.48 17.05
CA LEU A 506 -8.72 20.30 17.81
C LEU A 506 -8.15 20.29 19.23
N PRO A 507 -8.93 19.89 20.25
CA PRO A 507 -8.45 19.78 21.61
C PRO A 507 -7.23 18.87 21.72
N LYS A 508 -6.21 19.34 22.43
CA LYS A 508 -4.99 18.58 22.75
C LYS A 508 -5.14 17.72 24.01
N ARG A 509 -6.36 17.60 24.54
CA ARG A 509 -6.66 16.78 25.71
C ARG A 509 -6.66 15.31 25.32
N MET A 510 -6.08 14.47 26.16
CA MET A 510 -6.10 13.01 26.00
C MET A 510 -7.39 12.44 26.59
N GLU A 511 -7.88 11.37 25.98
CA GLU A 511 -9.00 10.61 26.53
C GLU A 511 -8.59 9.88 27.81
N ASN A 512 -9.58 9.57 28.66
CA ASN A 512 -9.32 8.96 29.97
C ASN A 512 -8.96 7.47 29.88
N SER A 513 -9.29 6.80 28.76
CA SER A 513 -9.04 5.37 28.58
C SER A 513 -8.11 5.07 27.40
N ARG A 514 -7.32 3.99 27.54
CA ARG A 514 -6.45 3.46 26.47
C ARG A 514 -7.20 3.22 25.16
N TYR A 515 -8.40 2.67 25.26
CA TYR A 515 -9.23 2.29 24.10
C TYR A 515 -9.68 3.52 23.32
N GLU A 516 -10.25 4.53 24.00
CA GLU A 516 -10.70 5.76 23.36
C GLU A 516 -9.54 6.56 22.77
N GLN A 517 -8.40 6.63 23.47
CA GLN A 517 -7.23 7.33 22.94
C GLN A 517 -6.67 6.63 21.69
N SER A 518 -6.68 5.29 21.65
CA SER A 518 -6.22 4.54 20.47
C SER A 518 -7.08 4.83 19.24
N HIS A 519 -8.38 5.08 19.42
CA HIS A 519 -9.26 5.52 18.33
C HIS A 519 -8.94 6.92 17.80
N GLN A 520 -8.13 7.72 18.51
CA GLN A 520 -7.67 9.04 18.06
C GLN A 520 -6.37 8.96 17.24
N HIS A 521 -5.75 7.78 17.09
CA HIS A 521 -4.48 7.62 16.38
C HIS A 521 -4.54 7.98 14.89
N TYR A 522 -5.73 8.03 14.27
CA TYR A 522 -5.91 8.53 12.90
C TYR A 522 -5.45 9.98 12.72
N LYS A 523 -5.37 10.77 13.80
CA LYS A 523 -4.87 12.15 13.77
C LYS A 523 -3.43 12.23 13.27
N TYR A 524 -2.62 11.20 13.53
CA TYR A 524 -1.25 11.14 13.04
C TYR A 524 -1.17 11.04 11.50
N PRO A 525 -1.71 9.99 10.84
CA PRO A 525 -1.67 9.88 9.38
C PRO A 525 -2.42 11.03 8.70
N LEU A 526 -3.53 11.53 9.27
CA LEU A 526 -4.23 12.71 8.74
C LEU A 526 -3.34 13.95 8.77
N GLY A 527 -2.67 14.22 9.90
CA GLY A 527 -1.78 15.36 10.04
C GLY A 527 -0.59 15.29 9.07
N PHE A 528 0.02 14.12 8.91
CA PHE A 528 1.10 13.92 7.94
C PHE A 528 0.63 14.04 6.49
N TRP A 529 -0.54 13.47 6.15
CA TRP A 529 -1.14 13.59 4.83
C TRP A 529 -1.41 15.07 4.48
N LEU A 530 -1.93 15.86 5.43
CA LEU A 530 -2.17 17.29 5.24
C LEU A 530 -0.86 18.05 4.97
N ILE A 531 0.23 17.75 5.68
CA ILE A 531 1.56 18.33 5.42
C ILE A 531 1.99 18.01 3.98
N ASP A 532 1.95 16.73 3.59
CA ASP A 532 2.39 16.30 2.26
C ASP A 532 1.54 16.91 1.15
N ARG A 533 0.22 17.02 1.35
CA ARG A 533 -0.70 17.63 0.38
C ARG A 533 -0.45 19.12 0.19
N LEU A 534 -0.22 19.86 1.28
CA LEU A 534 0.06 21.30 1.22
C LEU A 534 1.42 21.59 0.57
N GLU A 535 2.45 20.79 0.87
CA GLU A 535 3.79 20.91 0.28
C GLU A 535 3.80 20.57 -1.23
N SER A 536 3.19 19.45 -1.62
CA SER A 536 3.23 18.96 -3.00
C SER A 536 2.40 19.81 -3.97
N SER A 537 1.31 20.42 -3.48
CA SER A 537 0.36 21.15 -4.31
C SER A 537 0.65 22.65 -4.40
N GLY A 538 1.57 23.18 -3.57
CA GLY A 538 1.90 24.61 -3.53
C GLY A 538 0.77 25.52 -3.03
N ILE A 539 -0.24 24.95 -2.34
CA ILE A 539 -1.45 25.68 -1.89
C ILE A 539 -1.15 26.61 -0.70
N ASP A 540 -0.07 26.33 0.06
CA ASP A 540 0.45 27.21 1.13
C ASP A 540 1.77 27.88 0.68
N PRO A 541 1.70 28.95 -0.14
CA PRO A 541 2.90 29.59 -0.71
C PRO A 541 3.80 30.24 0.35
N THR A 542 3.28 30.51 1.55
CA THR A 542 4.05 31.09 2.67
C THR A 542 4.66 30.03 3.60
N GLY A 543 4.24 28.77 3.48
CA GLY A 543 4.58 27.69 4.40
C GLY A 543 4.11 27.93 5.84
N ALA A 544 3.20 28.89 6.08
CA ALA A 544 2.76 29.26 7.43
C ALA A 544 1.83 28.20 8.03
N THR A 545 0.88 27.71 7.23
CA THR A 545 -0.05 26.65 7.64
C THR A 545 0.69 25.34 7.87
N CYS A 546 1.62 24.97 6.99
CA CYS A 546 2.46 23.78 7.18
C CYS A 546 3.27 23.86 8.49
N ARG A 547 3.89 25.01 8.80
CA ARG A 547 4.66 25.21 10.04
C ARG A 547 3.79 25.08 11.29
N ALA A 548 2.60 25.70 11.28
CA ALA A 548 1.66 25.61 12.39
C ALA A 548 1.15 24.16 12.60
N LEU A 549 0.89 23.44 11.51
CA LEU A 549 0.46 22.05 11.53
C LEU A 549 1.52 21.13 12.14
N ARG A 550 2.79 21.27 11.75
CA ARG A 550 3.92 20.55 12.36
C ARG A 550 3.98 20.78 13.87
N GLY A 551 3.82 22.04 14.30
CA GLY A 551 3.77 22.41 15.72
C GLY A 551 2.59 21.79 16.46
N SER A 552 1.41 21.68 15.83
CA SER A 552 0.23 21.06 16.42
C SER A 552 0.42 19.55 16.62
N ILE A 553 0.92 18.83 15.61
CA ILE A 553 1.20 17.38 15.70
C ILE A 553 2.25 17.10 16.78
N LEU A 554 3.33 17.88 16.85
CA LEU A 554 4.35 17.77 17.89
C LEU A 554 3.77 18.00 19.29
N ALA A 555 2.91 19.01 19.46
CA ALA A 555 2.26 19.28 20.73
C ALA A 555 1.29 18.15 21.14
N HIS A 556 0.55 17.59 20.18
CA HIS A 556 -0.34 16.46 20.42
C HIS A 556 0.44 15.21 20.86
N TYR A 557 1.49 14.85 20.12
CA TYR A 557 2.36 13.72 20.46
C TYR A 557 3.02 13.90 21.85
N GLY A 558 3.52 15.10 22.15
CA GLY A 558 4.11 15.40 23.45
C GLY A 558 3.11 15.28 24.61
N ALA A 559 1.86 15.72 24.42
CA ALA A 559 0.80 15.58 25.41
C ALA A 559 0.39 14.10 25.62
N GLU A 560 0.28 13.33 24.54
CA GLU A 560 0.00 11.89 24.62
C GLU A 560 1.15 11.14 25.31
N PHE A 561 2.40 11.46 24.98
CA PHE A 561 3.57 10.87 25.62
C PHE A 561 3.58 11.15 27.12
N ALA A 562 3.31 12.39 27.55
CA ALA A 562 3.22 12.74 28.96
C ALA A 562 2.10 11.98 29.68
N ALA A 563 0.90 11.88 29.10
CA ALA A 563 -0.22 11.13 29.69
C ALA A 563 0.09 9.62 29.79
N ASN A 564 0.88 9.08 28.87
CA ASN A 564 1.32 7.69 28.93
C ASN A 564 2.34 7.44 30.06
N LEU A 565 3.19 8.42 30.38
CA LEU A 565 4.05 8.35 31.57
C LEU A 565 3.26 8.40 32.88
N GLU A 566 2.00 8.85 32.84
CA GLU A 566 1.06 8.88 33.96
C GLU A 566 0.10 7.66 33.98
N GLY A 567 0.20 6.74 33.02
CA GLY A 567 -0.53 5.46 33.02
C GLY A 567 -1.61 5.26 31.95
N LEU A 568 -1.71 6.14 30.94
CA LEU A 568 -2.74 6.00 29.88
C LEU A 568 -2.58 4.72 29.01
N GLY A 569 -1.34 4.33 28.69
CA GLY A 569 -1.04 3.11 27.93
C GLY A 569 -1.49 3.09 26.46
N SER A 570 -1.71 4.25 25.81
CA SER A 570 -2.07 4.35 24.39
C SER A 570 -0.89 4.21 23.43
N LEU A 571 0.34 4.54 23.84
CA LEU A 571 1.52 4.48 22.98
C LEU A 571 2.27 3.16 23.15
N GLU A 572 2.37 2.41 22.06
CA GLU A 572 3.14 1.17 21.96
C GLU A 572 3.86 1.08 20.60
N PRO A 573 5.05 0.45 20.53
CA PRO A 573 5.72 0.24 19.25
C PRO A 573 4.85 -0.57 18.29
N SER A 574 4.70 -0.11 17.06
CA SER A 574 3.89 -0.80 16.06
C SER A 574 4.37 -0.54 14.62
N PRO A 575 4.07 -1.42 13.65
CA PRO A 575 4.34 -1.15 12.24
C PRO A 575 3.74 0.17 11.77
N PHE A 576 2.54 0.53 12.25
CA PHE A 576 1.91 1.82 11.98
C PHE A 576 2.81 3.01 12.31
N PHE A 577 3.29 3.12 13.55
CA PHE A 577 4.16 4.24 13.92
C PHE A 577 5.52 4.24 13.19
N ALA A 578 6.00 3.08 12.73
CA ALA A 578 7.22 2.99 11.91
C ALA A 578 7.03 3.59 10.50
N THR A 579 5.82 3.51 9.93
CA THR A 579 5.54 4.00 8.57
C THR A 579 5.31 5.51 8.47
N LEU A 580 5.04 6.18 9.59
CA LEU A 580 4.74 7.61 9.58
C LEU A 580 5.99 8.45 9.25
N PRO A 581 5.87 9.52 8.44
CA PRO A 581 7.01 10.29 7.97
C PRO A 581 7.48 11.32 9.02
N TRP A 582 7.92 10.85 10.19
CA TRP A 582 8.36 11.68 11.32
C TRP A 582 9.38 12.77 10.96
N GLY A 583 10.22 12.54 9.94
CA GLY A 583 11.17 13.52 9.41
C GLY A 583 10.53 14.84 8.97
N LYS A 584 9.27 14.81 8.55
CA LYS A 584 8.50 15.99 8.12
C LYS A 584 8.24 16.99 9.26
N LEU A 585 8.29 16.55 10.51
CA LEU A 585 8.10 17.43 11.68
C LEU A 585 9.35 18.25 12.01
N ILE A 586 10.53 17.85 11.54
CA ILE A 586 11.82 18.42 11.96
C ILE A 586 12.52 19.24 10.87
N VAL A 587 11.88 19.44 9.70
CA VAL A 587 12.47 20.13 8.53
C VAL A 587 12.96 21.54 8.84
N ASP A 588 12.22 22.30 9.65
CA ASP A 588 12.54 23.71 9.96
C ASP A 588 13.23 23.91 11.32
N ALA A 589 12.86 23.11 12.33
CA ALA A 589 13.27 23.29 13.73
C ALA A 589 14.37 22.31 14.21
N GLY A 590 14.73 21.34 13.36
CA GLY A 590 15.60 20.23 13.75
C GLY A 590 14.94 19.28 14.77
N PRO A 591 15.67 18.27 15.28
CA PRO A 591 15.12 17.26 16.18
C PRO A 591 14.90 17.76 17.62
N SER A 592 15.35 18.97 17.95
CA SER A 592 15.35 19.52 19.32
C SER A 592 13.99 19.45 19.99
N SER A 593 12.90 19.78 19.29
CA SER A 593 11.54 19.75 19.85
C SER A 593 11.13 18.36 20.35
N LEU A 594 11.48 17.30 19.62
CA LEU A 594 11.22 15.92 20.07
C LEU A 594 12.17 15.51 21.18
N LEU A 595 13.46 15.84 21.06
CA LEU A 595 14.46 15.49 22.07
C LEU A 595 14.14 16.07 23.46
N THR A 596 13.41 17.19 23.54
CA THR A 596 12.98 17.75 24.82
C THR A 596 12.16 16.78 25.69
N LEU A 597 11.39 15.86 25.08
CA LEU A 597 10.60 14.83 25.77
C LEU A 597 11.47 13.87 26.58
N SER A 598 12.75 13.77 26.23
CA SER A 598 13.72 12.86 26.85
C SER A 598 14.82 13.58 27.64
N ASN A 599 14.68 14.87 27.93
CA ASN A 599 15.68 15.63 28.69
C ASN A 599 15.94 15.08 30.10
N ARG A 600 14.99 14.32 30.66
CA ARG A 600 15.10 13.66 31.97
C ARG A 600 15.02 12.13 31.85
N CYS A 601 15.52 11.55 30.76
CA CYS A 601 15.44 10.10 30.55
C CYS A 601 16.17 9.29 31.64
N ASP A 602 17.13 9.88 32.36
CA ASP A 602 17.78 9.23 33.50
C ASP A 602 16.81 8.99 34.68
N GLU A 603 15.73 9.77 34.81
CA GLU A 603 14.69 9.59 35.83
C GLU A 603 13.74 8.43 35.49
N TRP A 604 13.63 8.04 34.21
CA TRP A 604 12.70 6.99 33.77
C TRP A 604 12.97 5.63 34.40
N LYS A 605 14.22 5.33 34.74
CA LYS A 605 14.58 4.08 35.44
C LYS A 605 13.82 3.92 36.76
N GLN A 606 13.56 5.03 37.46
CA GLN A 606 12.79 5.00 38.70
C GLN A 606 11.30 4.73 38.43
N ASN A 607 10.75 5.27 37.34
CA ASN A 607 9.35 5.06 36.94
C ASN A 607 9.07 3.65 36.40
N LEU A 608 10.11 2.96 35.93
CA LEU A 608 10.05 1.58 35.46
C LEU A 608 10.11 0.55 36.60
N ALA A 609 10.37 0.97 37.84
CA ALA A 609 10.43 0.08 38.99
C ALA A 609 9.06 -0.52 39.32
N TYR A 610 9.02 -1.81 39.71
CA TYR A 610 7.76 -2.50 39.99
C TYR A 610 6.99 -1.95 41.20
N ASP A 611 7.66 -1.16 42.06
CA ASP A 611 7.05 -0.47 43.20
C ASP A 611 6.37 0.86 42.81
N ARG A 612 6.54 1.32 41.56
CA ARG A 612 5.84 2.47 41.01
C ARG A 612 4.52 2.09 40.36
N PRO A 613 3.56 3.03 40.28
CA PRO A 613 2.35 2.82 39.51
C PRO A 613 2.65 2.84 38.01
N HIS A 614 1.98 1.97 37.25
CA HIS A 614 2.00 1.90 35.78
C HIS A 614 3.38 1.69 35.09
N PRO A 615 4.28 0.82 35.60
CA PRO A 615 5.61 0.66 35.03
C PRO A 615 5.59 0.08 33.62
N PHE A 616 4.53 -0.68 33.25
CA PHE A 616 4.40 -1.28 31.93
C PHE A 616 3.96 -0.26 30.87
N GLU A 617 3.05 0.64 31.22
CA GLU A 617 2.58 1.73 30.37
C GLU A 617 3.72 2.72 30.11
N VAL A 618 4.49 3.06 31.14
CA VAL A 618 5.72 3.88 31.01
C VAL A 618 6.71 3.20 30.07
N ALA A 619 6.98 1.90 30.26
CA ALA A 619 7.88 1.14 29.39
C ALA A 619 7.39 1.14 27.93
N SER A 620 6.09 0.95 27.71
CA SER A 620 5.48 0.97 26.38
C SER A 620 5.66 2.33 25.69
N ALA A 621 5.43 3.42 26.42
CA ALA A 621 5.60 4.78 25.92
C ALA A 621 7.06 5.07 25.53
N VAL A 622 8.01 4.74 26.41
CA VAL A 622 9.44 4.95 26.15
C VAL A 622 9.90 4.10 24.97
N ARG A 623 9.42 2.86 24.86
CA ARG A 623 9.68 1.98 23.70
C ARG A 623 9.15 2.59 22.40
N GLN A 624 7.94 3.14 22.41
CA GLN A 624 7.35 3.80 21.23
C GLN A 624 8.12 5.08 20.87
N TYR A 625 8.51 5.88 21.84
CA TYR A 625 9.35 7.06 21.61
C TYR A 625 10.74 6.69 21.05
N LEU A 626 11.33 5.60 21.54
CA LEU A 626 12.58 5.05 20.99
C LEU A 626 12.40 4.68 19.51
N GLN A 627 11.29 4.06 19.14
CA GLN A 627 10.95 3.78 17.73
C GLN A 627 10.92 5.06 16.89
N VAL A 628 10.25 6.12 17.36
CA VAL A 628 10.19 7.42 16.64
C VAL A 628 11.59 8.00 16.42
N LEU A 629 12.44 8.02 17.46
CA LEU A 629 13.81 8.51 17.34
C LEU A 629 14.65 7.70 16.35
N MET A 630 14.51 6.37 16.34
CA MET A 630 15.21 5.52 15.36
C MET A 630 14.73 5.78 13.93
N CYS A 631 13.43 6.05 13.72
CA CYS A 631 12.91 6.42 12.41
C CYS A 631 13.53 7.73 11.90
N LEU A 632 13.70 8.72 12.79
CA LEU A 632 14.40 9.98 12.46
C LEU A 632 15.87 9.77 12.13
N GLY A 633 16.57 8.97 12.95
CA GLY A 633 18.01 8.71 12.78
C GLY A 633 18.37 7.98 11.49
N ARG A 634 17.41 7.34 10.81
CA ARG A 634 17.61 6.64 9.54
C ARG A 634 17.50 7.54 8.29
N LEU A 635 17.19 8.83 8.45
CA LEU A 635 16.95 9.73 7.31
C LEU A 635 18.27 10.09 6.57
N PRO A 636 18.35 9.92 5.24
CA PRO A 636 19.57 10.20 4.46
C PRO A 636 20.00 11.68 4.41
N SER A 637 19.08 12.61 4.71
CA SER A 637 19.18 14.02 4.31
C SER A 637 19.82 14.96 5.34
N PHE A 638 20.22 14.47 6.52
CA PHE A 638 20.66 15.33 7.65
C PHE A 638 21.92 14.78 8.34
N ILE A 639 23.13 15.18 7.92
CA ILE A 639 24.37 14.54 8.39
C ILE A 639 24.79 14.97 9.82
N GLU A 640 24.51 16.21 10.24
CA GLU A 640 24.89 16.70 11.58
C GLU A 640 23.79 16.59 12.66
N PRO A 641 22.53 17.00 12.43
CA PRO A 641 21.49 16.95 13.47
C PRO A 641 21.11 15.52 13.92
N LEU A 642 21.29 14.51 13.06
CA LEU A 642 20.93 13.12 13.36
C LEU A 642 21.91 12.42 14.31
N HIS A 643 23.16 12.90 14.42
CA HIS A 643 24.10 12.34 15.38
C HIS A 643 23.60 12.55 16.82
N VAL A 644 23.01 13.72 17.11
CA VAL A 644 22.41 14.03 18.43
C VAL A 644 21.27 13.07 18.76
N VAL A 645 20.48 12.67 17.75
CA VAL A 645 19.41 11.67 17.91
C VAL A 645 20.00 10.31 18.26
N ALA A 646 21.04 9.86 17.54
CA ALA A 646 21.73 8.61 17.83
C ALA A 646 22.33 8.58 19.25
N THR A 647 22.95 9.69 19.69
CA THR A 647 23.46 9.83 21.06
C THR A 647 22.35 9.70 22.10
N ARG A 648 21.20 10.37 21.91
CA ARG A 648 20.06 10.27 22.83
C ARG A 648 19.45 8.86 22.85
N VAL A 649 19.37 8.20 21.69
CA VAL A 649 18.92 6.80 21.60
C VAL A 649 19.82 5.88 22.43
N GLN A 650 21.15 6.00 22.30
CA GLN A 650 22.09 5.24 23.12
C GLN A 650 21.96 5.57 24.61
N GLU A 651 21.77 6.84 24.97
CA GLU A 651 21.58 7.27 26.36
C GLU A 651 20.35 6.60 27.00
N ILE A 652 19.21 6.57 26.29
CA ILE A 652 17.99 5.89 26.75
C ILE A 652 18.22 4.39 26.93
N VAL A 653 18.86 3.74 25.95
CA VAL A 653 19.16 2.29 26.01
C VAL A 653 20.14 1.96 27.14
N ARG A 654 21.15 2.81 27.37
CA ARG A 654 22.09 2.67 28.47
C ARG A 654 21.40 2.76 29.83
N SER A 655 20.45 3.69 30.00
CA SER A 655 19.78 3.94 31.28
C SER A 655 18.64 2.95 31.57
N CYS A 656 17.86 2.57 30.56
CA CYS A 656 16.61 1.80 30.73
C CYS A 656 16.53 0.48 29.93
N GLY A 657 17.48 0.22 29.04
CA GLY A 657 17.39 -0.91 28.09
C GLY A 657 17.53 -2.28 28.75
N PHE A 658 18.42 -2.41 29.73
CA PHE A 658 18.78 -3.69 30.37
C PHE A 658 19.09 -3.54 31.86
N GLY A 659 18.89 -4.61 32.63
CA GLY A 659 19.19 -4.65 34.07
C GLY A 659 18.59 -5.86 34.79
N PRO A 660 18.61 -5.89 36.13
CA PRO A 660 18.10 -7.01 36.92
C PRO A 660 16.57 -7.17 36.79
N ARG A 661 16.10 -8.33 36.31
CA ARG A 661 14.67 -8.60 36.05
C ARG A 661 13.73 -8.43 37.24
N LYS A 662 14.24 -8.52 38.47
CA LYS A 662 13.46 -8.45 39.71
C LYS A 662 13.19 -7.04 40.23
N GLN A 663 13.81 -6.01 39.65
CA GLN A 663 13.79 -4.64 40.20
C GLN A 663 12.95 -3.65 39.39
N PHE A 664 13.02 -3.71 38.05
CA PHE A 664 12.29 -2.81 37.15
C PHE A 664 12.01 -3.47 35.79
N VAL A 665 11.09 -2.90 35.04
CA VAL A 665 10.75 -3.28 33.66
C VAL A 665 11.81 -2.73 32.71
N HIS A 666 12.40 -3.60 31.89
CA HIS A 666 13.43 -3.22 30.89
C HIS A 666 12.80 -3.01 29.51
N LEU A 667 13.33 -2.07 28.73
CA LEU A 667 12.72 -1.73 27.43
C LEU A 667 12.68 -2.90 26.43
N PHE A 668 13.69 -3.77 26.45
CA PHE A 668 13.77 -4.95 25.56
C PHE A 668 13.36 -6.26 26.26
N GLY A 669 12.71 -6.16 27.43
CA GLY A 669 12.11 -7.30 28.12
C GLY A 669 10.83 -7.81 27.47
N GLU A 670 10.40 -9.02 27.87
CA GLU A 670 9.05 -9.53 27.58
C GLU A 670 8.01 -8.67 28.30
N MET A 671 7.02 -8.20 27.55
CA MET A 671 5.94 -7.34 28.06
C MET A 671 4.61 -8.08 28.00
N PRO A 672 3.78 -8.03 29.06
CA PRO A 672 2.43 -8.60 29.02
C PRO A 672 1.59 -7.92 27.93
N GLY A 673 1.11 -8.71 26.96
CA GLY A 673 0.23 -8.22 25.90
C GLY A 673 0.88 -7.34 24.82
N SER A 674 2.22 -7.29 24.69
CA SER A 674 2.83 -6.60 23.55
C SER A 674 2.83 -7.50 22.31
N ASP A 675 2.06 -7.12 21.30
CA ASP A 675 1.96 -7.81 20.02
C ASP A 675 3.12 -7.42 19.07
N LYS A 676 3.76 -8.46 18.50
CA LYS A 676 4.38 -8.59 17.15
C LYS A 676 5.47 -7.61 16.68
N TYR A 677 5.68 -6.43 17.25
CA TYR A 677 6.73 -5.51 16.80
C TYR A 677 8.03 -5.70 17.59
N ASP A 678 9.03 -6.31 16.96
CA ASP A 678 10.35 -6.52 17.57
C ASP A 678 11.18 -5.23 17.56
N LEU A 679 11.07 -4.46 18.64
CA LEU A 679 11.85 -3.23 18.82
C LEU A 679 13.35 -3.52 18.96
N TRP A 680 13.74 -4.66 19.50
CA TRP A 680 15.16 -5.00 19.70
C TRP A 680 15.84 -5.24 18.36
N GLU A 681 15.22 -6.00 17.47
CA GLU A 681 15.69 -6.21 16.10
C GLU A 681 15.87 -4.89 15.34
N GLN A 682 14.89 -3.99 15.48
CA GLN A 682 14.92 -2.66 14.87
C GLN A 682 16.06 -1.80 15.43
N PHE A 683 16.29 -1.85 16.74
CA PHE A 683 17.41 -1.17 17.38
C PHE A 683 18.76 -1.74 16.89
N CYS A 684 18.91 -3.06 16.87
CA CYS A 684 20.13 -3.72 16.39
C CYS A 684 20.49 -3.26 14.97
N SER A 685 19.50 -3.25 14.08
CA SER A 685 19.69 -2.78 12.70
C SER A 685 20.04 -1.29 12.64
N TYR A 686 19.45 -0.47 13.51
CA TYR A 686 19.76 0.97 13.64
C TYR A 686 21.18 1.25 14.12
N THR A 687 21.77 0.39 14.98
CA THR A 687 23.16 0.58 15.45
C THR A 687 24.20 0.57 14.32
N ASN A 688 23.89 0.00 13.15
CA ASN A 688 24.76 0.07 11.98
C ASN A 688 24.96 1.52 11.50
N ALA A 689 24.01 2.42 11.76
CA ALA A 689 24.11 3.84 11.42
C ALA A 689 24.94 4.66 12.44
N PHE A 690 25.38 4.07 13.55
CA PHE A 690 26.23 4.77 14.51
C PHE A 690 27.60 5.09 13.91
N ARG A 691 28.18 6.22 14.31
CA ARG A 691 29.61 6.49 14.11
C ARG A 691 30.42 5.53 14.98
N ASP A 692 31.65 5.22 14.57
CA ASP A 692 32.49 4.23 15.25
C ASP A 692 32.71 4.59 16.74
N GLU A 693 33.01 5.85 17.04
CA GLU A 693 33.16 6.36 18.42
C GLU A 693 31.93 6.06 19.31
N LEU A 694 30.73 6.28 18.76
CA LEU A 694 29.47 6.08 19.47
C LEU A 694 29.19 4.58 19.65
N TYR A 695 29.48 3.77 18.63
CA TYR A 695 29.32 2.32 18.69
C TYR A 695 30.29 1.69 19.70
N GLU A 696 31.55 2.14 19.74
CA GLU A 696 32.52 1.70 20.73
C GLU A 696 32.06 2.01 22.15
N GLU A 697 31.53 3.22 22.40
CA GLU A 697 30.95 3.55 23.70
C GLU A 697 29.75 2.64 24.03
N PHE A 698 28.87 2.38 23.07
CA PHE A 698 27.75 1.46 23.25
C PHE A 698 28.22 0.05 23.63
N VAL A 699 29.22 -0.49 22.94
CA VAL A 699 29.80 -1.81 23.24
C VAL A 699 30.37 -1.82 24.66
N VAL A 700 31.21 -0.84 25.03
CA VAL A 700 31.83 -0.79 26.35
C VAL A 700 30.80 -0.69 27.48
N ARG A 701 29.74 0.10 27.30
CA ARG A 701 28.81 0.46 28.40
C ARG A 701 27.55 -0.40 28.46
N CYS A 702 27.12 -0.99 27.34
CA CYS A 702 25.84 -1.70 27.26
C CYS A 702 26.01 -3.21 27.08
N VAL A 703 26.91 -3.68 26.19
CA VAL A 703 27.09 -5.12 25.86
C VAL A 703 27.29 -6.04 27.08
N PRO A 704 28.01 -5.64 28.15
CA PRO A 704 28.11 -6.46 29.36
C PRO A 704 26.76 -6.78 30.02
N SER A 705 25.75 -5.93 29.82
CA SER A 705 24.40 -6.06 30.43
C SER A 705 23.36 -6.69 29.49
N ILE A 706 23.66 -6.87 28.20
CA ILE A 706 22.72 -7.42 27.21
C ILE A 706 22.64 -8.94 27.39
N PRO A 707 21.46 -9.57 27.46
CA PRO A 707 21.35 -11.04 27.49
C PRO A 707 21.96 -11.72 26.25
N LEU A 708 22.44 -12.97 26.38
CA LEU A 708 23.13 -13.65 25.28
C LEU A 708 22.26 -13.85 24.02
N ASP A 709 20.98 -14.20 24.18
CA ASP A 709 20.00 -14.29 23.09
C ASP A 709 19.91 -12.96 22.32
N HIS A 710 19.86 -11.85 23.05
CA HIS A 710 19.81 -10.51 22.46
C HIS A 710 21.13 -10.11 21.79
N LEU A 711 22.28 -10.55 22.32
CA LEU A 711 23.60 -10.35 21.68
C LEU A 711 23.72 -11.09 20.35
N PHE A 712 23.14 -12.28 20.24
CA PHE A 712 23.08 -12.99 18.96
C PHE A 712 22.24 -12.23 17.94
N VAL A 713 21.07 -11.72 18.31
CA VAL A 713 20.27 -10.86 17.42
C VAL A 713 21.05 -9.60 16.99
N LEU A 714 21.80 -8.98 17.90
CA LEU A 714 22.65 -7.82 17.57
C LEU A 714 23.75 -8.19 16.57
N LEU A 715 24.38 -9.36 16.73
CA LEU A 715 25.37 -9.90 15.80
C LEU A 715 24.75 -10.24 14.43
N GLU A 716 23.60 -10.91 14.42
CA GLU A 716 22.83 -11.28 13.23
C GLU A 716 22.30 -10.08 12.44
N ARG A 717 22.19 -8.91 13.05
CA ARG A 717 21.81 -7.66 12.38
C ARG A 717 23.00 -6.73 12.12
N CYS A 718 24.20 -7.08 12.59
CA CYS A 718 25.41 -6.30 12.36
C CYS A 718 25.95 -6.52 10.95
N THR A 719 26.05 -5.44 10.17
CA THR A 719 26.52 -5.46 8.77
C THR A 719 27.99 -5.04 8.62
N VAL A 720 28.58 -4.49 9.69
CA VAL A 720 29.98 -4.03 9.73
C VAL A 720 30.88 -5.11 10.33
N ILE A 721 31.84 -5.61 9.55
CA ILE A 721 32.69 -6.76 9.90
C ILE A 721 33.51 -6.51 11.17
N ALA A 722 34.13 -5.33 11.30
CA ALA A 722 34.95 -5.00 12.47
C ALA A 722 34.12 -5.04 13.77
N ARG A 723 32.90 -4.51 13.72
CA ARG A 723 31.95 -4.52 14.84
C ARG A 723 31.48 -5.95 15.17
N ALA A 724 31.17 -6.75 14.15
CA ALA A 724 30.82 -8.16 14.33
C ALA A 724 31.93 -8.95 15.03
N ARG A 725 33.22 -8.66 14.73
CA ARG A 725 34.37 -9.27 15.43
C ARG A 725 34.41 -8.90 16.92
N HIS A 726 34.16 -7.65 17.27
CA HIS A 726 34.07 -7.25 18.69
C HIS A 726 32.90 -7.92 19.43
N LEU A 727 31.74 -8.06 18.78
CA LEU A 727 30.61 -8.79 19.34
C LEU A 727 30.93 -10.27 19.51
N HIS A 728 31.62 -10.87 18.55
CA HIS A 728 32.11 -12.25 18.62
C HIS A 728 33.01 -12.46 19.84
N GLU A 729 34.02 -11.60 20.03
CA GLU A 729 34.90 -11.62 21.21
C GLU A 729 34.10 -11.49 22.52
N ALA A 730 33.14 -10.57 22.56
CA ALA A 730 32.27 -10.38 23.73
C ALA A 730 31.41 -11.61 24.05
N ILE A 731 30.93 -12.33 23.03
CA ILE A 731 30.18 -13.58 23.21
C ILE A 731 31.10 -14.71 23.69
N ASP A 732 32.31 -14.82 23.13
CA ASP A 732 33.25 -15.90 23.48
C ASP A 732 33.78 -15.78 24.92
N VAL A 733 33.92 -14.55 25.43
CA VAL A 733 34.32 -14.27 26.82
C VAL A 733 33.21 -14.61 27.84
N ARG A 734 31.95 -14.82 27.43
CA ARG A 734 30.89 -15.27 28.34
C ARG A 734 31.11 -16.73 28.75
N GLN A 735 31.59 -16.93 29.97
CA GLN A 735 31.92 -18.25 30.52
C GLN A 735 30.78 -18.90 31.33
N SER A 736 29.87 -18.12 31.91
CA SER A 736 28.72 -18.62 32.68
C SER A 736 27.44 -17.93 32.22
N TYR A 737 26.39 -18.71 31.95
CA TYR A 737 25.07 -18.21 31.55
C TYR A 737 24.11 -18.07 32.74
N ALA A 738 24.56 -18.41 33.96
CA ALA A 738 23.79 -18.26 35.18
C ALA A 738 23.56 -16.78 35.57
N SER A 739 24.41 -15.87 35.11
CA SER A 739 24.25 -14.42 35.30
C SER A 739 23.19 -13.80 34.38
N ASP A 740 22.84 -14.46 33.29
CA ASP A 740 21.96 -13.92 32.25
C ASP A 740 20.47 -14.23 32.52
N ASP A 741 20.17 -15.04 33.55
CA ASP A 741 18.82 -15.45 33.99
C ASP A 741 17.93 -15.89 32.81
N LEU A 742 18.53 -16.61 31.85
CA LEU A 742 17.85 -17.05 30.63
C LEU A 742 16.91 -18.21 30.96
N GLY A 743 15.60 -17.99 30.78
CA GLY A 743 14.63 -19.09 30.80
C GLY A 743 14.82 -20.02 29.60
N LEU A 744 14.25 -21.24 29.67
CA LEU A 744 14.40 -22.28 28.64
C LEU A 744 14.06 -21.80 27.21
N THR A 745 13.08 -20.91 27.04
CA THR A 745 12.73 -20.33 25.73
C THR A 745 13.83 -19.45 25.15
N ARG A 746 14.45 -18.59 25.96
CA ARG A 746 15.54 -17.72 25.50
C ARG A 746 16.85 -18.48 25.33
N LEU A 747 17.06 -19.55 26.12
CA LEU A 747 18.15 -20.49 25.89
C LEU A 747 18.00 -21.21 24.55
N GLU A 748 16.78 -21.60 24.17
CA GLU A 748 16.50 -22.21 22.87
C GLU A 748 16.78 -21.24 21.71
N GLN A 749 16.37 -19.96 21.85
CA GLN A 749 16.70 -18.91 20.89
C GLN A 749 18.21 -18.73 20.74
N ALA A 750 18.92 -18.54 21.86
CA ALA A 750 20.38 -18.41 21.85
C ALA A 750 21.08 -19.66 21.29
N PHE A 751 20.57 -20.86 21.56
CA PHE A 751 21.09 -22.11 21.03
C PHE A 751 20.93 -22.17 19.51
N THR A 752 19.75 -21.83 19.00
CA THR A 752 19.45 -21.80 17.56
C THR A 752 20.35 -20.78 16.85
N SER A 753 20.42 -19.55 17.36
CA SER A 753 21.31 -18.51 16.85
C SER A 753 22.79 -18.91 16.88
N ALA A 754 23.24 -19.59 17.94
CA ALA A 754 24.61 -20.09 18.02
C ALA A 754 24.89 -21.16 16.95
N CYS A 755 23.91 -22.03 16.65
CA CYS A 755 24.01 -23.01 15.58
C CYS A 755 24.08 -22.33 14.21
N ASP A 756 23.20 -21.37 13.94
CA ASP A 756 23.15 -20.63 12.68
C ASP A 756 24.42 -19.81 12.44
N ALA A 757 25.00 -19.25 13.51
CA ALA A 757 26.29 -18.55 13.48
C ALA A 757 27.52 -19.49 13.40
N GLY A 758 27.33 -20.82 13.36
CA GLY A 758 28.41 -21.81 13.30
C GLY A 758 29.25 -21.91 14.57
N ARG A 759 28.75 -21.41 15.72
CA ARG A 759 29.47 -21.32 16.99
C ARG A 759 29.29 -22.58 17.83
N THR A 760 29.90 -23.66 17.36
CA THR A 760 29.65 -25.00 17.88
C THR A 760 29.96 -25.17 19.37
N ALA A 761 31.06 -24.57 19.85
CA ALA A 761 31.43 -24.60 21.26
C ALA A 761 30.41 -23.88 22.17
N THR A 762 29.81 -22.78 21.70
CA THR A 762 28.80 -22.03 22.46
C THR A 762 27.44 -22.74 22.43
N ALA A 763 27.04 -23.29 21.27
CA ALA A 763 25.84 -24.12 21.15
C ALA A 763 25.91 -25.36 22.06
N ALA A 764 27.05 -26.05 22.11
CA ALA A 764 27.27 -27.18 23.01
C ALA A 764 27.13 -26.79 24.50
N ARG A 765 27.68 -25.64 24.91
CA ARG A 765 27.54 -25.14 26.28
C ARG A 765 26.08 -24.77 26.61
N LEU A 766 25.35 -24.15 25.70
CA LEU A 766 23.92 -23.81 25.88
C LEU A 766 23.04 -25.05 26.01
N LEU A 767 23.31 -26.07 25.19
CA LEU A 767 22.64 -27.37 25.27
C LEU A 767 22.92 -28.04 26.64
N ALA A 768 24.15 -27.96 27.14
CA ALA A 768 24.49 -28.47 28.47
C ALA A 768 23.75 -27.71 29.60
N SER A 769 23.70 -26.38 29.54
CA SER A 769 22.95 -25.58 30.52
C SER A 769 21.45 -25.87 30.51
N ALA A 770 20.83 -26.05 29.34
CA ALA A 770 19.43 -26.44 29.24
C ALA A 770 19.18 -27.82 29.87
N LYS A 771 20.10 -28.78 29.68
CA LYS A 771 20.03 -30.10 30.34
C LYS A 771 20.11 -30.01 31.85
N GLU A 772 21.01 -29.19 32.40
CA GLU A 772 21.11 -28.97 33.84
C GLU A 772 19.80 -28.44 34.43
N ILE A 773 19.18 -27.44 33.79
CA ILE A 773 17.87 -26.90 34.20
C ILE A 773 16.78 -27.97 34.12
N LEU A 774 16.72 -28.71 33.01
CA LEU A 774 15.69 -29.76 32.82
C LEU A 774 15.87 -30.97 33.74
N ALA A 775 17.07 -31.17 34.30
CA ALA A 775 17.37 -32.22 35.28
C ALA A 775 16.93 -31.85 36.71
N GLU A 776 16.61 -30.59 37.00
CA GLU A 776 16.05 -30.19 38.30
C GLU A 776 14.71 -30.92 38.57
N GLU A 777 14.49 -31.37 39.81
CA GLU A 777 13.31 -32.20 40.16
C GLU A 777 11.97 -31.58 39.73
N ARG A 778 11.86 -30.24 39.82
CA ARG A 778 10.65 -29.49 39.42
C ARG A 778 10.31 -29.62 37.94
N PHE A 779 11.28 -29.91 37.07
CA PHE A 779 11.08 -30.08 35.62
C PHE A 779 11.16 -31.56 35.20
N ALA A 780 12.11 -32.32 35.76
CA ALA A 780 12.34 -33.72 35.45
C ALA A 780 11.13 -34.62 35.81
N ASN A 781 10.43 -34.32 36.90
CA ASN A 781 9.29 -35.12 37.37
C ASN A 781 7.93 -34.51 37.03
N SER A 782 7.90 -33.37 36.33
CA SER A 782 6.65 -32.66 36.03
C SER A 782 5.79 -33.42 35.01
N SER A 783 4.52 -33.64 35.36
CA SER A 783 3.49 -34.15 34.44
C SER A 783 2.83 -33.04 33.61
N ASN A 784 3.25 -31.78 33.78
CA ASN A 784 2.69 -30.65 33.03
C ASN A 784 2.98 -30.79 31.54
N GLN A 785 1.93 -30.73 30.72
CA GLN A 785 2.04 -30.90 29.26
C GLN A 785 3.03 -29.92 28.61
N LYS A 786 3.12 -28.68 29.07
CA LYS A 786 4.08 -27.69 28.54
C LYS A 786 5.53 -28.05 28.87
N VAL A 787 5.79 -28.47 30.11
CA VAL A 787 7.14 -28.88 30.56
C VAL A 787 7.56 -30.18 29.88
N VAL A 788 6.65 -31.14 29.73
CA VAL A 788 6.87 -32.37 28.95
C VAL A 788 7.21 -32.03 27.50
N HIS A 789 6.49 -31.11 26.87
CA HIS A 789 6.78 -30.67 25.51
C HIS A 789 8.17 -30.04 25.38
N ILE A 790 8.53 -29.09 26.27
CA ILE A 790 9.86 -28.46 26.26
C ILE A 790 10.97 -29.52 26.43
N ARG A 791 10.80 -30.50 27.33
CA ARG A 791 11.76 -31.61 27.48
C ARG A 791 11.95 -32.39 26.17
N LYS A 792 10.86 -32.74 25.48
CA LYS A 792 10.92 -33.46 24.21
C LYS A 792 11.58 -32.65 23.09
N VAL A 793 11.36 -31.34 23.06
CA VAL A 793 12.05 -30.42 22.13
C VAL A 793 13.56 -30.46 22.36
N TRP A 794 14.03 -30.31 23.60
CA TRP A 794 15.46 -30.34 23.92
C TRP A 794 16.11 -31.72 23.70
N GLN A 795 15.39 -32.83 23.96
CA GLN A 795 15.84 -34.18 23.57
C GLN A 795 16.00 -34.32 22.05
N SER A 796 15.11 -33.68 21.28
CA SER A 796 15.22 -33.65 19.82
C SER A 796 16.45 -32.84 19.38
N TYR A 797 16.72 -31.69 20.00
CA TYR A 797 17.93 -30.91 19.72
C TYR A 797 19.21 -31.67 20.05
N GLU A 798 19.25 -32.39 21.17
CA GLU A 798 20.38 -33.25 21.51
C GLU A 798 20.64 -34.32 20.45
N TYR A 799 19.59 -35.02 20.00
CA TYR A 799 19.71 -36.01 18.94
C TYR A 799 20.23 -35.41 17.62
N LYS A 800 19.66 -34.26 17.21
CA LYS A 800 20.10 -33.54 16.01
C LYS A 800 21.55 -33.08 16.13
N TRP A 801 21.96 -32.61 17.30
CA TRP A 801 23.33 -32.20 17.60
C TRP A 801 24.31 -33.36 17.46
N GLN A 802 24.01 -34.52 18.06
CA GLN A 802 24.84 -35.73 17.93
C GLN A 802 24.99 -36.18 16.47
N LEU A 803 23.92 -36.11 15.68
CA LEU A 803 23.99 -36.39 14.24
C LEU A 803 24.92 -35.42 13.49
N LEU A 804 24.88 -34.13 13.83
CA LEU A 804 25.78 -33.14 13.23
C LEU A 804 27.25 -33.37 13.61
N GLU A 805 27.52 -33.78 14.85
CA GLU A 805 28.87 -34.17 15.28
C GLU A 805 29.38 -35.40 14.50
N PHE A 806 28.54 -36.42 14.32
CA PHE A 806 28.90 -37.58 13.49
C PHE A 806 29.10 -37.20 12.02
N TYR A 807 28.28 -36.30 11.51
CA TYR A 807 28.39 -35.80 10.14
C TYR A 807 29.74 -35.10 9.90
N GLU A 808 30.13 -34.19 10.78
CA GLU A 808 31.43 -33.52 10.67
C GLU A 808 32.61 -34.49 10.86
N ALA A 809 32.51 -35.45 11.78
CA ALA A 809 33.54 -36.48 11.97
C ALA A 809 33.74 -37.40 10.75
N HIS A 810 32.69 -37.62 9.95
CA HIS A 810 32.68 -38.53 8.80
C HIS A 810 32.49 -37.80 7.45
N LYS A 811 32.76 -36.49 7.39
CA LYS A 811 32.50 -35.64 6.21
C LYS A 811 33.14 -36.17 4.92
N SER A 812 34.29 -36.83 5.04
CA SER A 812 35.04 -37.42 3.92
C SER A 812 34.57 -38.83 3.53
N ASP A 813 33.69 -39.46 4.30
CA ASP A 813 33.14 -40.80 4.06
C ASP A 813 31.62 -40.84 4.31
N PRO A 814 30.81 -40.38 3.35
CA PRO A 814 29.35 -40.35 3.48
C PRO A 814 28.70 -41.71 3.68
N ALA A 815 29.35 -42.80 3.24
CA ALA A 815 28.83 -44.16 3.39
C ALA A 815 28.95 -44.65 4.83
N ASN A 816 30.08 -44.39 5.49
CA ASN A 816 30.27 -44.68 6.90
C ASN A 816 29.38 -43.77 7.78
N PHE A 817 29.26 -42.48 7.44
CA PHE A 817 28.31 -41.59 8.12
C PHE A 817 26.87 -42.15 8.09
N GLN A 818 26.42 -42.63 6.93
CA GLN A 818 25.09 -43.22 6.79
C GLN A 818 24.88 -44.40 7.75
N GLN A 819 25.87 -45.28 7.91
CA GLN A 819 25.79 -46.41 8.85
C GLN A 819 25.66 -45.93 10.30
N VAL A 820 26.54 -45.03 10.73
CA VAL A 820 26.53 -44.48 12.09
C VAL A 820 25.23 -43.73 12.39
N ALA A 821 24.70 -42.98 11.42
CA ALA A 821 23.44 -42.27 11.57
C ALA A 821 22.22 -43.20 11.63
N ASP A 822 22.22 -44.29 10.85
CA ASP A 822 21.16 -45.30 10.86
C ASP A 822 21.13 -46.08 12.20
N ASP A 823 22.31 -46.29 12.82
CA ASP A 823 22.47 -46.98 14.11
C ASP A 823 22.14 -46.12 15.34
N LEU A 824 22.09 -44.78 15.21
CA LEU A 824 21.77 -43.87 16.31
C LEU A 824 20.26 -43.92 16.67
N PRO A 825 19.88 -44.37 17.89
CA PRO A 825 18.48 -44.47 18.29
C PRO A 825 17.81 -43.10 18.40
N ILE A 826 16.60 -42.97 17.84
CA ILE A 826 15.76 -41.78 18.00
C ILE A 826 15.18 -41.78 19.43
N PRO A 827 15.28 -40.69 20.21
CA PRO A 827 14.93 -40.66 21.64
C PRO A 827 13.42 -40.63 21.94
N HIS A 828 12.56 -40.89 20.95
CA HIS A 828 11.10 -40.79 21.04
C HIS A 828 10.45 -42.10 20.58
N GLU A 829 9.26 -42.44 21.09
CA GLU A 829 8.54 -43.65 20.69
C GLU A 829 7.81 -43.48 19.35
N ARG A 830 7.97 -44.48 18.46
CA ARG A 830 7.28 -44.52 17.16
C ARG A 830 5.79 -44.85 17.28
N THR A 831 5.42 -45.65 18.28
CA THR A 831 4.06 -46.18 18.47
C THR A 831 3.39 -45.56 19.69
N GLY A 832 2.84 -44.35 19.52
CA GLY A 832 1.90 -43.80 20.50
C GLY A 832 0.53 -44.48 20.39
N SER A 833 -0.05 -44.90 21.51
CA SER A 833 -1.46 -45.29 21.61
C SER A 833 -2.33 -44.12 21.13
N PHE A 834 -3.03 -44.30 20.01
CA PHE A 834 -3.85 -43.31 19.28
C PHE A 834 -3.07 -42.25 18.48
N GLY A 835 -3.51 -42.03 17.24
CA GLY A 835 -2.75 -41.47 16.11
C GLY A 835 -2.29 -39.99 16.17
N GLN A 836 -2.21 -39.37 17.35
CA GLN A 836 -1.68 -38.00 17.53
C GLN A 836 -0.98 -37.82 18.89
N SER A 837 -0.12 -38.75 19.32
CA SER A 837 0.71 -38.51 20.50
C SER A 837 1.85 -37.51 20.18
N PRO A 838 2.21 -36.59 21.11
CA PRO A 838 3.35 -35.67 20.93
C PRO A 838 4.67 -36.39 20.63
N ASP A 839 4.83 -37.62 21.12
CA ASP A 839 6.02 -38.45 20.92
C ASP A 839 6.23 -38.84 19.47
N ARG A 840 5.14 -39.22 18.79
CA ARG A 840 5.19 -39.57 17.37
C ARG A 840 5.62 -38.38 16.51
N ARG A 841 5.15 -37.17 16.84
CA ARG A 841 5.52 -35.95 16.11
C ARG A 841 7.02 -35.64 16.22
N HIS A 842 7.58 -35.75 17.42
CA HIS A 842 9.02 -35.53 17.63
C HIS A 842 9.85 -36.69 17.04
N TYR A 843 9.37 -37.93 17.08
CA TYR A 843 9.98 -39.05 16.37
C TYR A 843 10.08 -38.79 14.86
N GLU A 844 8.97 -38.42 14.23
CA GLU A 844 8.92 -38.09 12.80
C GLU A 844 9.86 -36.92 12.48
N GLU A 845 9.92 -35.89 13.32
CA GLU A 845 10.83 -34.77 13.15
C GLU A 845 12.32 -35.18 13.20
N CYS A 846 12.73 -35.99 14.18
CA CYS A 846 14.08 -36.53 14.27
C CYS A 846 14.43 -37.44 13.09
N GLU A 847 13.49 -38.30 12.66
CA GLU A 847 13.67 -39.17 11.50
C GLU A 847 13.85 -38.38 10.21
N HIS A 848 13.03 -37.35 10.00
CA HIS A 848 13.12 -36.46 8.85
C HIS A 848 14.46 -35.72 8.82
N PHE A 849 14.91 -35.20 9.96
CA PHE A 849 16.21 -34.55 10.07
C PHE A 849 17.37 -35.51 9.77
N ARG A 850 17.34 -36.75 10.31
CA ARG A 850 18.34 -37.78 10.00
C ARG A 850 18.44 -38.03 8.50
N ARG A 851 17.30 -38.24 7.83
CA ARG A 851 17.25 -38.43 6.37
C ARG A 851 17.79 -37.23 5.60
N GLN A 852 17.45 -36.02 6.04
CA GLN A 852 17.94 -34.78 5.44
C GLN A 852 19.47 -34.70 5.53
N ILE A 853 20.06 -34.92 6.71
CA ILE A 853 21.52 -34.84 6.90
C ILE A 853 22.24 -35.96 6.12
N ILE A 854 21.70 -37.18 6.08
CA ILE A 854 22.22 -38.24 5.21
C ILE A 854 22.21 -37.80 3.74
N ALA A 855 21.11 -37.21 3.27
CA ALA A 855 21.04 -36.71 1.90
C ALA A 855 22.05 -35.58 1.64
N MET A 856 22.26 -34.68 2.61
CA MET A 856 23.27 -33.62 2.52
C MET A 856 24.70 -34.19 2.46
N ALA A 857 25.00 -35.27 3.18
CA ALA A 857 26.31 -35.92 3.13
C ALA A 857 26.65 -36.49 1.74
N PHE A 858 25.64 -36.93 0.99
CA PHE A 858 25.83 -37.36 -0.40
C PHE A 858 25.79 -36.21 -1.41
N SER A 859 25.52 -34.96 -1.01
CA SER A 859 25.30 -33.86 -1.98
C SER A 859 26.51 -33.55 -2.87
N ASP A 860 27.74 -33.74 -2.37
CA ASP A 860 28.96 -33.55 -3.16
C ASP A 860 29.48 -34.87 -3.79
N ALA A 861 29.31 -36.01 -3.11
CA ALA A 861 29.84 -37.30 -3.56
C ALA A 861 28.92 -38.04 -4.55
N ASP A 862 27.60 -37.95 -4.37
CA ASP A 862 26.57 -38.54 -5.23
C ASP A 862 25.30 -37.66 -5.22
N PRO A 863 25.29 -36.56 -5.99
CA PRO A 863 24.16 -35.63 -6.01
C PRO A 863 22.84 -36.31 -6.45
N ALA A 864 22.91 -37.35 -7.30
CA ALA A 864 21.73 -38.07 -7.75
C ALA A 864 21.08 -38.87 -6.60
N LYS A 865 21.89 -39.50 -5.73
CA LYS A 865 21.40 -40.15 -4.51
C LYS A 865 20.82 -39.13 -3.52
N SER A 866 21.45 -37.97 -3.37
CA SER A 866 20.93 -36.86 -2.55
C SER A 866 19.54 -36.41 -3.02
N ILE A 867 19.36 -36.14 -4.32
CA ILE A 867 18.08 -35.76 -4.93
C ILE A 867 17.01 -36.83 -4.69
N ARG A 868 17.33 -38.12 -4.86
CA ARG A 868 16.36 -39.21 -4.64
C ARG A 868 15.84 -39.26 -3.21
N PHE A 869 16.72 -39.10 -2.23
CA PHE A 869 16.31 -39.05 -0.82
C PHE A 869 15.47 -37.81 -0.51
N MET A 870 15.88 -36.65 -1.03
CA MET A 870 15.16 -35.40 -0.79
C MET A 870 13.82 -35.31 -1.52
N ASP A 871 13.69 -35.86 -2.73
CA ASP A 871 12.40 -35.94 -3.46
C ASP A 871 11.40 -36.81 -2.69
N ALA A 872 11.85 -37.96 -2.18
CA ALA A 872 11.01 -38.83 -1.34
C ALA A 872 10.59 -38.12 -0.04
N LEU A 873 11.53 -37.45 0.63
CA LEU A 873 11.26 -36.73 1.88
C LEU A 873 10.36 -35.51 1.66
N TYR A 874 10.57 -34.73 0.60
CA TYR A 874 9.75 -33.57 0.25
C TYR A 874 8.32 -33.97 -0.13
N ARG A 875 8.12 -35.06 -0.88
CA ARG A 875 6.77 -35.59 -1.16
C ARG A 875 6.02 -35.99 0.10
N GLN A 876 6.74 -36.48 1.12
CA GLN A 876 6.17 -36.88 2.40
C GLN A 876 5.78 -35.66 3.25
N THR A 877 6.65 -34.64 3.37
CA THR A 877 6.45 -33.55 4.34
C THR A 877 5.90 -32.25 3.76
N LYS A 878 6.16 -31.99 2.47
CA LYS A 878 5.88 -30.72 1.77
C LYS A 878 6.41 -29.47 2.49
N ARG A 879 7.50 -29.60 3.26
CA ARG A 879 8.13 -28.47 3.97
C ARG A 879 9.13 -27.73 3.08
N ASP A 880 9.13 -26.39 3.14
CA ASP A 880 9.96 -25.55 2.27
C ASP A 880 11.45 -25.82 2.42
N HIS A 881 11.94 -26.06 3.63
CA HIS A 881 13.35 -26.39 3.85
C HIS A 881 13.79 -27.70 3.18
N HIS A 882 12.92 -28.71 3.09
CA HIS A 882 13.21 -29.92 2.32
C HIS A 882 13.19 -29.63 0.82
N GLY A 883 12.28 -28.76 0.36
CA GLY A 883 12.24 -28.28 -1.02
C GLY A 883 13.53 -27.54 -1.40
N PHE A 884 14.05 -26.71 -0.49
CA PHE A 884 15.32 -26.01 -0.68
C PHE A 884 16.50 -26.98 -0.79
N VAL A 885 16.62 -27.96 0.11
CA VAL A 885 17.72 -28.95 0.05
C VAL A 885 17.60 -29.84 -1.20
N LEU A 886 16.40 -30.16 -1.67
CA LEU A 886 16.17 -30.82 -2.96
C LEU A 886 16.70 -29.96 -4.13
N PHE A 887 16.35 -28.67 -4.14
CA PHE A 887 16.86 -27.71 -5.12
C PHE A 887 18.40 -27.58 -5.06
N TYR A 888 18.97 -27.52 -3.85
CA TYR A 888 20.42 -27.51 -3.64
C TYR A 888 21.09 -28.78 -4.22
N GLY A 889 20.47 -29.95 -4.07
CA GLY A 889 20.93 -31.18 -4.73
C GLY A 889 20.93 -31.07 -6.26
N HIS A 890 19.90 -30.46 -6.85
CA HIS A 890 19.86 -30.17 -8.30
C HIS A 890 20.95 -29.18 -8.74
N LEU A 891 21.27 -28.18 -7.92
CA LEU A 891 22.38 -27.26 -8.17
C LEU A 891 23.74 -27.99 -8.17
N LYS A 892 23.95 -28.92 -7.23
CA LYS A 892 25.15 -29.76 -7.20
C LYS A 892 25.24 -30.73 -8.38
N LEU A 893 24.13 -31.31 -8.80
CA LEU A 893 24.08 -32.17 -9.99
C LEU A 893 24.41 -31.38 -11.27
N TYR A 894 23.92 -30.14 -11.38
CA TYR A 894 24.27 -29.24 -12.48
C TYR A 894 25.79 -29.01 -12.58
N ALA A 895 26.52 -28.98 -11.46
CA ALA A 895 27.97 -28.84 -11.48
C ALA A 895 28.66 -29.96 -12.29
N LEU A 896 28.07 -31.17 -12.31
CA LEU A 896 28.55 -32.35 -13.03
C LEU A 896 28.05 -32.43 -14.48
N ASP A 897 26.75 -32.24 -14.71
CA ASP A 897 26.14 -32.50 -16.03
C ASP A 897 25.90 -31.27 -16.90
N LYS A 898 25.99 -30.06 -16.33
CA LYS A 898 25.73 -28.76 -16.97
C LYS A 898 24.32 -28.63 -17.60
N ASP A 899 23.32 -29.38 -17.14
CA ASP A 899 21.93 -29.34 -17.64
C ASP A 899 21.17 -28.11 -17.11
N LYS A 900 21.19 -27.02 -17.89
CA LYS A 900 20.53 -25.75 -17.53
C LYS A 900 19.01 -25.86 -17.41
N THR A 901 18.37 -26.65 -18.28
CA THR A 901 16.90 -26.78 -18.31
C THR A 901 16.40 -27.46 -17.03
N ARG A 902 17.12 -28.48 -16.56
CA ARG A 902 16.80 -29.13 -15.28
C ARG A 902 16.96 -28.19 -14.10
N LEU A 903 18.05 -27.42 -14.04
CA LEU A 903 18.26 -26.45 -12.97
C LEU A 903 17.19 -25.35 -12.98
N GLN A 904 16.79 -24.87 -14.17
CA GLN A 904 15.72 -23.90 -14.33
C GLN A 904 14.36 -24.43 -13.84
N HIS A 905 14.00 -25.66 -14.20
CA HIS A 905 12.79 -26.29 -13.69
C HIS A 905 12.83 -26.49 -12.18
N ALA A 906 13.97 -26.90 -11.61
CA ALA A 906 14.12 -27.08 -10.17
C ALA A 906 13.98 -25.75 -9.40
N LEU A 907 14.58 -24.67 -9.92
CA LEU A 907 14.46 -23.34 -9.33
C LEU A 907 13.02 -22.82 -9.40
N ALA A 908 12.37 -22.90 -10.56
CA ALA A 908 10.99 -22.47 -10.73
C ALA A 908 10.03 -23.27 -9.85
N TYR A 909 10.21 -24.58 -9.77
CA TYR A 909 9.42 -25.46 -8.91
C TYR A 909 9.58 -25.11 -7.42
N PHE A 910 10.81 -24.80 -6.98
CA PHE A 910 11.04 -24.37 -5.61
C PHE A 910 10.38 -23.02 -5.32
N LEU A 911 10.56 -22.01 -6.19
CA LEU A 911 10.01 -20.66 -5.99
C LEU A 911 8.47 -20.62 -6.03
N ASP A 912 7.83 -21.39 -6.91
CA ASP A 912 6.36 -21.53 -6.95
C ASP A 912 5.81 -22.09 -5.64
N ARG A 913 6.49 -23.10 -5.07
CA ARG A 913 6.06 -23.75 -3.84
C ARG A 913 6.39 -22.94 -2.59
N ALA A 914 7.54 -22.28 -2.56
CA ALA A 914 7.97 -21.40 -1.48
C ALA A 914 7.33 -20.00 -1.55
N GLY A 915 6.48 -19.72 -2.55
CA GLY A 915 5.93 -18.39 -2.86
C GLY A 915 5.13 -17.72 -1.74
N SER A 916 4.89 -18.38 -0.61
CA SER A 916 4.37 -17.77 0.62
C SER A 916 5.42 -17.03 1.45
N ILE A 917 6.72 -17.25 1.21
CA ILE A 917 7.82 -16.62 1.93
C ILE A 917 8.39 -15.49 1.06
N GLU A 918 8.37 -14.26 1.57
CA GLU A 918 8.98 -13.13 0.90
C GLU A 918 10.52 -13.25 0.88
N PRO A 919 11.23 -12.82 -0.18
CA PRO A 919 12.69 -12.91 -0.27
C PRO A 919 13.45 -12.28 0.91
N GLU A 920 12.93 -11.19 1.48
CA GLU A 920 13.49 -10.55 2.67
C GLU A 920 13.47 -11.43 3.93
N GLN A 921 12.60 -12.45 3.98
CA GLN A 921 12.46 -13.39 5.10
C GLN A 921 13.23 -14.70 4.87
N MET A 922 13.82 -14.90 3.69
CA MET A 922 14.60 -16.10 3.39
C MET A 922 15.96 -16.08 4.08
N SER A 923 16.45 -17.26 4.51
CA SER A 923 17.80 -17.38 5.07
C SER A 923 18.88 -16.94 4.08
N GLU A 924 20.02 -16.43 4.58
CA GLU A 924 21.10 -15.93 3.73
C GLU A 924 21.62 -17.00 2.74
N ILE A 925 21.68 -18.25 3.20
CA ILE A 925 22.08 -19.40 2.37
C ILE A 925 21.10 -19.62 1.22
N TRP A 926 19.80 -19.48 1.48
CA TRP A 926 18.78 -19.64 0.44
C TRP A 926 18.92 -18.55 -0.62
N VAL A 927 18.99 -17.30 -0.18
CA VAL A 927 19.15 -16.14 -1.07
C VAL A 927 20.42 -16.28 -1.91
N ALA A 928 21.56 -16.57 -1.29
CA ALA A 928 22.83 -16.75 -1.98
C ALA A 928 22.76 -17.89 -3.02
N THR A 929 22.15 -19.02 -2.67
CA THR A 929 22.00 -20.20 -3.55
C THR A 929 21.05 -19.91 -4.73
N ILE A 930 19.95 -19.18 -4.49
CA ILE A 930 19.00 -18.75 -5.53
C ILE A 930 19.68 -17.79 -6.51
N LEU A 931 20.42 -16.80 -6.00
CA LEU A 931 21.18 -15.86 -6.81
C LEU A 931 22.25 -16.58 -7.65
N ASP A 932 22.94 -17.56 -7.06
CA ASP A 932 23.91 -18.38 -7.79
C ASP A 932 23.26 -19.26 -8.86
N ALA A 933 22.08 -19.83 -8.61
CA ALA A 933 21.34 -20.55 -9.63
C ALA A 933 20.87 -19.62 -10.76
N TYR A 934 20.35 -18.43 -10.45
CA TYR A 934 20.02 -17.43 -11.45
C TYR A 934 21.23 -17.01 -12.29
N ARG A 935 22.41 -16.90 -11.67
CA ARG A 935 23.68 -16.68 -12.36
C ARG A 935 24.01 -17.80 -13.34
N LEU A 936 23.92 -19.05 -12.90
CA LEU A 936 24.26 -20.22 -13.72
C LEU A 936 23.27 -20.46 -14.88
N ILE A 937 21.99 -20.14 -14.67
CA ILE A 937 20.94 -20.22 -15.70
C ILE A 937 21.05 -19.05 -16.69
N GLY A 938 21.38 -17.84 -16.21
CA GLY A 938 21.37 -16.60 -16.99
C GLY A 938 19.98 -15.95 -17.08
N ALA A 939 19.13 -16.12 -16.07
CA ALA A 939 17.73 -15.67 -16.11
C ALA A 939 17.54 -14.16 -15.84
N PRO A 940 16.56 -13.49 -16.48
CA PRO A 940 16.30 -12.07 -16.30
C PRO A 940 15.78 -11.70 -14.89
N ASP A 941 15.16 -12.65 -14.18
CA ASP A 941 14.44 -12.39 -12.92
C ASP A 941 15.34 -12.12 -11.69
N ILE A 942 16.66 -12.23 -11.82
CA ILE A 942 17.60 -11.98 -10.71
C ILE A 942 17.46 -10.57 -10.12
N GLU A 943 17.17 -9.57 -10.97
CA GLU A 943 17.03 -8.17 -10.56
C GLU A 943 15.77 -7.97 -9.73
N SER A 944 14.66 -8.58 -10.17
CA SER A 944 13.40 -8.57 -9.43
C SER A 944 13.56 -9.25 -8.06
N PHE A 945 14.28 -10.38 -8.01
CA PHE A 945 14.57 -11.06 -6.76
C PHE A 945 15.47 -10.23 -5.83
N TRP A 946 16.55 -9.63 -6.36
CA TRP A 946 17.46 -8.75 -5.61
C TRP A 946 16.74 -7.53 -5.01
N MET A 947 15.83 -6.91 -5.76
CA MET A 947 15.07 -5.74 -5.32
C MET A 947 14.09 -6.04 -4.16
N ARG A 948 13.74 -7.31 -3.95
CA ARG A 948 12.87 -7.78 -2.85
C ARG A 948 13.64 -8.17 -1.59
N LEU A 949 14.97 -8.07 -1.59
CA LEU A 949 15.81 -8.34 -0.41
C LEU A 949 15.86 -7.14 0.53
N SER A 950 16.12 -7.40 1.82
CA SER A 950 16.28 -6.35 2.84
C SER A 950 17.57 -5.54 2.64
N VAL A 951 17.62 -4.36 3.27
CA VAL A 951 18.80 -3.49 3.23
C VAL A 951 20.03 -4.18 3.85
N GLU A 952 19.84 -4.95 4.93
CA GLU A 952 20.91 -5.72 5.56
C GLU A 952 21.42 -6.82 4.62
N GLN A 953 20.51 -7.57 3.98
CA GLN A 953 20.84 -8.63 3.04
C GLN A 953 21.66 -8.10 1.84
N HIS A 954 21.37 -6.90 1.33
CA HIS A 954 22.18 -6.27 0.27
C HIS A 954 23.64 -6.04 0.66
N THR A 955 23.93 -5.92 1.95
CA THR A 955 25.28 -5.66 2.47
C THR A 955 26.00 -6.91 2.97
N ARG A 956 25.32 -8.06 3.00
CA ARG A 956 25.91 -9.34 3.38
C ARG A 956 26.81 -9.87 2.29
N LEU A 957 28.07 -10.14 2.63
CA LEU A 957 29.07 -10.59 1.67
C LEU A 957 28.64 -11.90 0.95
N GLN A 958 28.00 -12.83 1.65
CA GLN A 958 27.56 -14.12 1.10
C GLN A 958 26.48 -13.96 0.01
N ILE A 959 25.66 -12.92 0.10
CA ILE A 959 24.58 -12.59 -0.85
C ILE A 959 25.10 -11.69 -1.97
N LEU A 960 25.94 -10.71 -1.62
CA LEU A 960 26.54 -9.76 -2.54
C LEU A 960 27.46 -10.46 -3.55
N LYS A 961 28.27 -11.44 -3.13
CA LYS A 961 29.18 -12.18 -4.01
C LYS A 961 28.50 -12.84 -5.21
N PRO A 962 27.50 -13.72 -5.06
CA PRO A 962 26.83 -14.36 -6.19
C PRO A 962 26.10 -13.35 -7.08
N TYR A 963 25.52 -12.29 -6.51
CA TYR A 963 24.89 -11.21 -7.29
C TYR A 963 25.91 -10.42 -8.12
N CYS A 964 27.00 -9.94 -7.52
CA CYS A 964 28.08 -9.26 -8.24
C CYS A 964 28.70 -10.17 -9.31
N SER A 965 28.91 -11.45 -9.01
CA SER A 965 29.38 -12.44 -10.00
C SER A 965 28.39 -12.59 -11.17
N ALA A 966 27.09 -12.53 -10.91
CA ALA A 966 26.05 -12.56 -11.94
C ALA A 966 26.05 -11.31 -12.81
N LEU A 967 26.23 -10.14 -12.21
CA LEU A 967 26.35 -8.87 -12.92
C LEU A 967 27.63 -8.81 -13.76
N ILE A 968 28.76 -9.29 -13.24
CA ILE A 968 30.03 -9.42 -13.98
C ILE A 968 29.84 -10.35 -15.19
N ALA A 969 29.19 -11.51 -15.01
CA ALA A 969 28.88 -12.43 -16.11
C ALA A 969 27.98 -11.80 -17.21
N ARG A 970 27.14 -10.84 -16.84
CA ARG A 970 26.26 -10.07 -17.75
C ARG A 970 26.88 -8.76 -18.24
N ARG A 971 28.12 -8.45 -17.84
CA ARG A 971 28.87 -7.23 -18.16
C ARG A 971 28.28 -5.92 -17.63
N ASP A 972 27.62 -5.92 -16.47
CA ASP A 972 27.15 -4.70 -15.78
C ASP A 972 28.15 -4.22 -14.72
N SER A 973 29.16 -3.44 -15.15
CA SER A 973 30.19 -2.88 -14.25
C SER A 973 29.69 -1.77 -13.34
N PHE A 974 28.67 -1.01 -13.76
CA PHE A 974 28.19 0.16 -13.02
C PHE A 974 27.48 -0.27 -11.72
N THR A 975 26.56 -1.24 -11.83
CA THR A 975 25.82 -1.75 -10.68
C THR A 975 26.77 -2.45 -9.71
N VAL A 976 27.74 -3.22 -10.21
CA VAL A 976 28.79 -3.86 -9.39
C VAL A 976 29.61 -2.80 -8.63
N ARG A 977 30.06 -1.74 -9.29
CA ARG A 977 30.79 -0.63 -8.63
C ARG A 977 29.95 0.05 -7.56
N LYS A 978 28.67 0.32 -7.82
CA LYS A 978 27.77 0.95 -6.85
C LYS A 978 27.58 0.08 -5.62
N VAL A 979 27.37 -1.22 -5.81
CA VAL A 979 27.18 -2.21 -4.74
C VAL A 979 28.48 -2.39 -3.93
N LEU A 980 29.63 -2.56 -4.60
CA LEU A 980 30.93 -2.68 -3.96
C LEU A 980 31.37 -1.41 -3.23
N ALA A 981 31.14 -0.22 -3.81
CA ALA A 981 31.47 1.05 -3.16
C ALA A 981 30.67 1.25 -1.86
N ARG A 982 29.38 0.90 -1.87
CA ARG A 982 28.55 0.91 -0.66
C ARG A 982 29.07 -0.06 0.40
N TYR A 983 29.47 -1.27 -0.01
CA TYR A 983 30.06 -2.24 0.89
C TYR A 983 31.41 -1.76 1.49
N GLN A 984 32.30 -1.21 0.66
CA GLN A 984 33.60 -0.67 1.07
C GLN A 984 33.47 0.55 1.98
N GLN A 985 32.46 1.40 1.76
CA GLN A 985 32.17 2.55 2.64
C GLN A 985 31.87 2.09 4.07
N LEU A 986 31.15 0.98 4.23
CA LEU A 986 30.79 0.38 5.52
C LEU A 986 31.93 -0.48 6.11
N ASN A 987 32.76 -1.09 5.26
CA ASN A 987 33.81 -2.04 5.63
C ASN A 987 35.19 -1.61 5.08
N GLN A 988 35.68 -0.45 5.52
CA GLN A 988 36.93 0.14 4.99
C GLN A 988 38.17 -0.73 5.24
N LEU A 989 38.16 -1.56 6.29
CA LEU A 989 39.23 -2.48 6.66
C LEU A 989 38.76 -3.93 6.47
N THR A 990 38.45 -4.29 5.22
CA THR A 990 38.07 -5.68 4.88
C THR A 990 39.34 -6.54 4.80
N PRO A 991 39.42 -7.67 5.53
CA PRO A 991 40.51 -8.64 5.36
C PRO A 991 40.64 -9.20 3.94
N ASP A 992 41.88 -9.31 3.42
CA ASP A 992 42.20 -9.80 2.06
C ASP A 992 41.68 -11.23 1.77
N ASP A 993 41.47 -12.04 2.80
CA ASP A 993 41.04 -13.44 2.71
C ASP A 993 39.54 -13.63 2.39
N LEU A 994 38.77 -12.55 2.34
CA LEU A 994 37.33 -12.58 2.05
C LEU A 994 37.00 -12.57 0.55
N GLY A 995 37.97 -12.61 -0.36
CA GLY A 995 37.75 -12.80 -1.81
C GLY A 995 37.01 -11.66 -2.51
N ILE A 996 37.01 -10.45 -1.92
CA ILE A 996 36.53 -9.24 -2.60
C ILE A 996 37.56 -8.75 -3.61
N ASP A 997 38.85 -8.94 -3.32
CA ASP A 997 39.91 -8.61 -4.26
C ASP A 997 39.85 -9.48 -5.51
N ASP A 998 39.33 -10.70 -5.42
CA ASP A 998 39.04 -11.54 -6.58
C ASP A 998 37.91 -10.95 -7.43
N LEU A 999 36.81 -10.50 -6.82
CA LEU A 999 35.72 -9.80 -7.52
C LEU A 999 36.16 -8.46 -8.12
N ILE A 1000 37.00 -7.71 -7.41
CA ILE A 1000 37.60 -6.46 -7.92
C ILE A 1000 38.55 -6.79 -9.07
N SER A 1001 39.35 -7.85 -8.95
CA SER A 1001 40.25 -8.31 -10.02
C SER A 1001 39.48 -8.83 -11.24
N GLU A 1002 38.36 -9.53 -11.05
CA GLU A 1002 37.45 -9.95 -12.11
C GLU A 1002 36.71 -8.78 -12.76
N LEU A 1003 36.28 -7.79 -11.97
CA LEU A 1003 35.75 -6.51 -12.47
C LEU A 1003 36.80 -5.78 -13.30
N VAL A 1004 38.05 -5.71 -12.82
CA VAL A 1004 39.18 -5.09 -13.54
C VAL A 1004 39.54 -5.87 -14.80
N LYS A 1005 39.54 -7.21 -14.78
CA LYS A 1005 39.75 -8.05 -15.97
C LYS A 1005 38.61 -7.89 -16.98
N MET A 1006 37.36 -7.87 -16.52
CA MET A 1006 36.20 -7.59 -17.35
C MET A 1006 36.31 -6.20 -17.97
N GLU A 1007 36.74 -5.19 -17.21
CA GLU A 1007 36.97 -3.83 -17.69
C GLU A 1007 38.20 -3.68 -18.60
N ALA A 1008 39.19 -4.58 -18.49
CA ALA A 1008 40.33 -4.69 -19.40
C ALA A 1008 39.96 -5.40 -20.73
N ASP A 1009 39.02 -6.34 -20.68
CA ASP A 1009 38.38 -7.01 -21.84
C ASP A 1009 37.15 -6.26 -22.39
N GLN A 1010 36.86 -5.08 -21.83
CA GLN A 1010 35.89 -4.12 -22.37
C GLN A 1010 36.66 -3.11 -23.23
N PRO A 1011 36.11 -2.71 -24.40
CA PRO A 1011 36.53 -1.48 -25.05
C PRO A 1011 36.48 -0.37 -23.99
N SER A 1012 37.53 0.47 -23.94
CA SER A 1012 37.77 1.42 -22.84
C SER A 1012 36.51 2.22 -22.49
N MET A 1013 36.41 2.79 -21.28
CA MET A 1013 35.30 3.67 -20.84
C MET A 1013 34.80 4.67 -21.91
N LYS A 1014 35.67 5.06 -22.86
CA LYS A 1014 35.38 5.86 -24.06
C LYS A 1014 34.33 5.25 -25.02
N ASP A 1015 34.25 3.93 -25.12
CA ASP A 1015 33.45 3.15 -26.06
C ASP A 1015 32.06 2.82 -25.47
N LEU A 1016 31.99 2.53 -24.17
CA LEU A 1016 30.74 2.36 -23.42
C LEU A 1016 30.00 3.69 -23.20
N ILE A 1017 30.73 4.79 -22.99
CA ILE A 1017 30.16 6.15 -22.97
C ILE A 1017 29.57 6.52 -24.34
N GLN A 1018 30.02 5.90 -25.43
CA GLN A 1018 29.48 6.14 -26.77
C GLN A 1018 28.13 5.42 -26.97
N LEU A 1019 27.95 4.22 -26.43
CA LEU A 1019 26.69 3.45 -26.47
C LEU A 1019 25.61 3.99 -25.50
N LEU A 1020 25.98 4.39 -24.28
CA LEU A 1020 25.03 4.93 -23.29
C LEU A 1020 24.47 6.32 -23.66
N ASN A 1021 25.22 7.08 -24.45
CA ASN A 1021 24.79 8.40 -24.93
C ASN A 1021 23.82 8.34 -26.10
N GLU A 1022 23.64 7.18 -26.75
CA GLU A 1022 22.66 7.00 -27.83
C GLU A 1022 21.24 6.70 -27.29
N GLY A 1023 21.11 6.25 -26.03
CA GLY A 1023 19.82 5.85 -25.44
C GLY A 1023 19.20 6.82 -24.42
N SER A 1024 19.90 7.88 -24.01
CA SER A 1024 19.47 8.73 -22.89
C SER A 1024 19.04 10.13 -23.37
N GLN A 1025 17.74 10.44 -23.35
CA GLN A 1025 17.27 11.82 -23.62
C GLN A 1025 17.75 12.77 -22.51
N ARG A 1026 18.74 13.60 -22.83
CA ARG A 1026 19.25 14.65 -21.95
C ARG A 1026 18.25 15.81 -21.90
N SER A 1027 18.03 16.38 -20.71
CA SER A 1027 17.17 17.57 -20.56
C SER A 1027 17.72 18.77 -21.34
N THR A 1028 16.83 19.66 -21.81
CA THR A 1028 17.19 20.85 -22.60
C THR A 1028 18.17 21.76 -21.87
N LEU A 1029 18.04 21.87 -20.55
CA LEU A 1029 18.92 22.69 -19.69
C LEU A 1029 20.34 22.12 -19.60
N GLN A 1030 20.48 20.80 -19.51
CA GLN A 1030 21.78 20.12 -19.48
C GLN A 1030 22.45 20.17 -20.85
N LEU A 1031 21.69 19.99 -21.94
CA LEU A 1031 22.20 20.12 -23.31
C LEU A 1031 22.71 21.53 -23.59
N GLN A 1032 21.98 22.58 -23.17
CA GLN A 1032 22.41 23.96 -23.33
C GLN A 1032 23.71 24.26 -22.57
N LYS A 1033 23.86 23.75 -21.34
CA LYS A 1033 25.06 23.91 -20.53
C LYS A 1033 26.28 23.22 -21.15
N HIS A 1034 26.13 21.99 -21.63
CA HIS A 1034 27.22 21.26 -22.28
C HIS A 1034 27.58 21.84 -23.65
N TYR A 1035 26.60 22.23 -24.47
CA TYR A 1035 26.86 22.90 -25.73
C TYR A 1035 27.65 24.20 -25.52
N GLY A 1036 27.27 25.02 -24.54
CA GLY A 1036 28.00 26.22 -24.14
C GLY A 1036 29.45 25.93 -23.73
N GLN A 1037 29.69 24.83 -23.02
CA GLN A 1037 31.04 24.41 -22.59
C GLN A 1037 31.93 23.91 -23.74
N VAL A 1038 31.35 23.32 -24.79
CA VAL A 1038 32.11 22.82 -25.95
C VAL A 1038 32.54 23.96 -26.87
N ILE A 1039 31.62 24.86 -27.23
CA ILE A 1039 31.93 26.00 -28.11
C ILE A 1039 32.82 27.08 -27.46
N SER A 1040 33.07 26.98 -26.15
CA SER A 1040 33.98 27.87 -25.41
C SER A 1040 35.41 27.33 -25.27
N LYS A 1041 35.71 26.14 -25.79
CA LYS A 1041 37.08 25.57 -25.77
C LYS A 1041 37.94 26.14 -26.90
N ASN A 1042 39.27 26.01 -26.77
CA ASN A 1042 40.19 26.35 -27.86
C ASN A 1042 39.97 25.43 -29.08
N PHE A 1043 40.46 25.85 -30.24
CA PHE A 1043 40.17 25.18 -31.50
C PHE A 1043 40.65 23.72 -31.51
N GLU A 1044 41.81 23.43 -30.94
CA GLU A 1044 42.37 22.07 -30.87
C GLU A 1044 41.47 21.14 -30.05
N THR A 1045 41.03 21.58 -28.88
CA THR A 1045 40.12 20.82 -28.03
C THR A 1045 38.73 20.71 -28.66
N TYR A 1046 38.27 21.77 -29.34
CA TYR A 1046 37.01 21.74 -30.08
C TYR A 1046 37.05 20.65 -31.16
N VAL A 1047 38.09 20.61 -31.99
CA VAL A 1047 38.27 19.58 -33.03
C VAL A 1047 38.38 18.19 -32.40
N GLU A 1048 39.10 18.03 -31.29
CA GLU A 1048 39.17 16.74 -30.58
C GLU A 1048 37.79 16.25 -30.09
N ILE A 1049 36.92 17.18 -29.68
CA ILE A 1049 35.56 16.87 -29.22
C ILE A 1049 34.62 16.56 -30.40
N VAL A 1050 34.63 17.37 -31.46
CA VAL A 1050 33.65 17.26 -32.56
C VAL A 1050 34.08 16.33 -33.71
N SER A 1051 35.38 16.03 -33.82
CA SER A 1051 35.97 15.21 -34.91
C SER A 1051 37.17 14.42 -34.38
N LYS A 1052 36.88 13.59 -33.37
CA LYS A 1052 37.82 12.79 -32.59
C LYS A 1052 38.76 11.95 -33.46
N GLY A 1053 40.07 12.18 -33.32
CA GLY A 1053 41.12 11.48 -34.05
C GLY A 1053 41.60 12.19 -35.33
N GLN A 1054 40.95 13.29 -35.72
CA GLN A 1054 41.38 14.12 -36.83
C GLN A 1054 42.26 15.28 -36.33
N PRO A 1055 43.46 15.52 -36.91
CA PRO A 1055 44.29 16.65 -36.52
C PRO A 1055 43.68 17.98 -37.00
N PRO A 1056 43.88 19.11 -36.29
CA PRO A 1056 43.27 20.40 -36.62
C PRO A 1056 43.49 20.88 -38.07
N HIS A 1057 44.66 20.59 -38.64
CA HIS A 1057 44.97 20.95 -40.02
C HIS A 1057 44.13 20.16 -41.04
N GLU A 1058 43.78 18.90 -40.76
CA GLU A 1058 42.90 18.11 -41.62
C GLU A 1058 41.45 18.57 -41.51
N TYR A 1059 41.00 18.96 -40.32
CA TYR A 1059 39.66 19.52 -40.11
C TYR A 1059 39.49 20.85 -40.88
N LEU A 1060 40.48 21.74 -40.79
CA LEU A 1060 40.50 22.97 -41.60
C LEU A 1060 40.55 22.66 -43.09
N LYS A 1061 41.33 21.67 -43.52
CA LYS A 1061 41.40 21.24 -44.93
C LYS A 1061 40.05 20.74 -45.44
N ASP A 1062 39.29 19.99 -44.64
CA ASP A 1062 37.95 19.54 -45.03
C ASP A 1062 36.96 20.71 -45.12
N ALA A 1063 37.05 21.68 -44.21
CA ALA A 1063 36.24 22.90 -44.27
C ALA A 1063 36.56 23.73 -45.53
N VAL A 1064 37.83 23.94 -45.84
CA VAL A 1064 38.30 24.65 -47.05
C VAL A 1064 37.87 23.89 -48.32
N LEU A 1065 38.00 22.57 -48.34
CA LEU A 1065 37.57 21.74 -49.47
C LEU A 1065 36.04 21.80 -49.68
N ALA A 1066 35.26 21.85 -48.60
CA ALA A 1066 33.82 22.01 -48.68
C ALA A 1066 33.41 23.37 -49.23
N VAL A 1067 34.12 24.45 -48.86
CA VAL A 1067 33.94 25.78 -49.47
C VAL A 1067 34.29 25.74 -50.96
N ALA A 1068 35.38 25.09 -51.34
CA ALA A 1068 35.76 24.94 -52.75
C ALA A 1068 34.71 24.19 -53.58
N ARG A 1069 34.10 23.13 -53.03
CA ARG A 1069 32.97 22.44 -53.68
C ARG A 1069 31.79 23.37 -53.91
N GLU A 1070 31.48 24.22 -52.94
CA GLU A 1070 30.41 25.21 -53.08
C GLU A 1070 30.74 26.28 -54.12
N LEU A 1071 31.99 26.74 -54.20
CA LEU A 1071 32.44 27.67 -55.24
C LEU A 1071 32.31 27.06 -56.64
N VAL A 1072 32.64 25.78 -56.81
CA VAL A 1072 32.43 25.06 -58.08
C VAL A 1072 30.96 24.98 -58.46
N LEU A 1073 30.07 24.68 -57.52
CA LEU A 1073 28.61 24.67 -57.77
C LEU A 1073 28.10 26.03 -58.24
N ARG A 1074 28.74 27.12 -57.78
CA ARG A 1074 28.36 28.50 -58.08
C ARG A 1074 29.25 29.16 -59.13
N LYS A 1075 30.09 28.40 -59.86
CA LYS A 1075 31.11 28.93 -60.79
C LYS A 1075 30.57 29.89 -61.84
N ARG A 1076 29.31 29.71 -62.30
CA ARG A 1076 28.63 30.66 -63.22
C ARG A 1076 28.54 32.07 -62.63
N ASN A 1077 28.32 32.20 -61.33
CA ASN A 1077 28.15 33.48 -60.65
C ASN A 1077 29.48 34.18 -60.35
N LEU A 1078 30.60 33.47 -60.48
CA LEU A 1078 31.94 33.93 -60.15
C LEU A 1078 32.74 34.40 -61.38
N GLN A 1079 32.13 34.32 -62.57
CA GLN A 1079 32.76 34.73 -63.82
C GLN A 1079 32.14 36.03 -64.36
N VAL A 1080 32.97 36.84 -64.99
CA VAL A 1080 32.55 38.08 -65.65
C VAL A 1080 32.62 37.89 -67.17
N GLU A 1081 31.67 38.50 -67.88
CA GLU A 1081 31.64 38.48 -69.35
C GLU A 1081 32.79 39.30 -69.92
N ASP A 1082 33.75 38.65 -70.58
CA ASP A 1082 34.83 39.30 -71.32
C ASP A 1082 34.48 39.33 -72.81
N ASN A 1083 34.24 40.53 -73.33
CA ASN A 1083 33.91 40.78 -74.73
C ASN A 1083 35.14 41.25 -75.52
N ALA A 1084 36.22 40.48 -75.46
CA ALA A 1084 37.39 40.70 -76.29
C ALA A 1084 37.22 40.04 -77.67
N LYS A 1085 37.27 40.84 -78.75
CA LYS A 1085 37.27 40.40 -80.17
C LYS A 1085 36.03 39.59 -80.63
N GLY A 1086 34.83 39.99 -80.21
CA GLY A 1086 33.58 39.50 -80.82
C GLY A 1086 33.22 38.03 -80.49
N LYS A 1087 33.86 37.42 -79.50
CA LYS A 1087 33.52 36.12 -78.96
C LYS A 1087 33.29 36.28 -77.45
N THR A 1088 32.06 36.09 -76.99
CA THR A 1088 31.72 36.20 -75.57
C THR A 1088 32.40 35.04 -74.83
N THR A 1089 33.40 35.36 -74.01
CA THR A 1089 34.07 34.37 -73.16
C THR A 1089 33.90 34.77 -71.71
N TYR A 1090 33.48 33.83 -70.87
CA TYR A 1090 33.37 34.07 -69.44
C TYR A 1090 34.71 33.71 -68.78
N ARG A 1091 35.31 34.67 -68.06
CA ARG A 1091 36.61 34.50 -67.42
C ARG A 1091 36.63 34.92 -65.96
N ILE A 1092 37.58 34.37 -65.21
CA ILE A 1092 37.87 34.77 -63.83
C ILE A 1092 38.73 36.05 -63.82
N ILE A 1093 38.09 37.22 -63.85
CA ILE A 1093 38.80 38.51 -63.95
C ILE A 1093 39.11 39.12 -62.57
N LEU A 1094 38.25 38.90 -61.57
CA LEU A 1094 38.35 39.50 -60.23
C LEU A 1094 38.61 38.42 -59.17
N GLU A 1095 39.86 38.28 -58.77
CA GLU A 1095 40.29 37.34 -57.72
C GLU A 1095 39.69 37.69 -56.34
N ASP A 1096 39.68 38.99 -56.02
CA ASP A 1096 39.14 39.52 -54.76
C ASP A 1096 37.67 39.13 -54.53
N TRP A 1097 36.86 39.07 -55.59
CA TRP A 1097 35.46 38.65 -55.48
C TRP A 1097 35.31 37.18 -55.10
N ILE A 1098 36.21 36.32 -55.58
CA ILE A 1098 36.20 34.90 -55.21
C ILE A 1098 36.69 34.75 -53.77
N ASN A 1099 37.68 35.54 -53.36
CA ASN A 1099 38.14 35.58 -51.97
C ASN A 1099 37.02 36.05 -51.03
N ASP A 1100 36.26 37.10 -51.36
CA ASP A 1100 35.11 37.56 -50.57
C ASP A 1100 34.04 36.47 -50.38
N TRP A 1101 33.77 35.72 -51.45
CA TRP A 1101 32.83 34.58 -51.42
C TRP A 1101 33.39 33.42 -50.59
N PHE A 1102 34.68 33.15 -50.71
CA PHE A 1102 35.37 32.17 -49.89
C PHE A 1102 35.28 32.52 -48.41
N THR A 1103 35.61 33.77 -48.03
CA THR A 1103 35.51 34.32 -46.68
C THR A 1103 34.11 34.12 -46.11
N SER A 1104 33.08 34.56 -46.84
CA SER A 1104 31.68 34.47 -46.40
C SER A 1104 31.21 33.03 -46.18
N LEU A 1105 31.55 32.13 -47.10
CA LEU A 1105 31.18 30.72 -47.01
C LEU A 1105 31.95 30.00 -45.90
N PHE A 1106 33.22 30.36 -45.70
CA PHE A 1106 34.05 29.80 -44.65
C PHE A 1106 33.59 30.25 -43.26
N ASP A 1107 33.32 31.55 -43.06
CA ASP A 1107 32.82 32.11 -41.79
C ASP A 1107 31.48 31.50 -41.40
N LEU A 1108 30.55 31.37 -42.35
CA LEU A 1108 29.26 30.74 -42.10
C LEU A 1108 29.44 29.30 -41.59
N ARG A 1109 30.29 28.52 -42.28
CA ARG A 1109 30.55 27.12 -41.96
C ARG A 1109 31.29 26.95 -40.62
N MET A 1110 32.21 27.84 -40.30
CA MET A 1110 33.07 27.75 -39.11
C MET A 1110 32.56 28.56 -37.91
N SER A 1111 31.42 29.25 -38.06
CA SER A 1111 30.78 30.07 -37.02
C SER A 1111 30.59 29.35 -35.68
N GLN A 1112 30.21 28.07 -35.71
CA GLN A 1112 30.03 27.25 -34.49
C GLN A 1112 31.34 26.90 -33.78
N ALA A 1113 32.42 26.75 -34.54
CA ALA A 1113 33.78 26.57 -34.02
C ALA A 1113 34.40 27.91 -33.54
N ARG A 1114 33.67 29.02 -33.76
CA ARG A 1114 34.15 30.40 -33.57
C ARG A 1114 35.49 30.66 -34.28
N VAL A 1115 35.70 30.01 -35.41
CA VAL A 1115 36.81 30.24 -36.31
C VAL A 1115 36.30 31.06 -37.48
N GLY A 1116 37.08 32.05 -37.89
CA GLY A 1116 36.73 32.90 -39.01
C GLY A 1116 37.94 33.23 -39.87
N PHE A 1117 37.66 33.59 -41.11
CA PHE A 1117 38.60 34.09 -42.08
C PHE A 1117 38.70 35.61 -41.93
N ARG A 1118 39.93 36.12 -41.82
CA ARG A 1118 40.19 37.55 -41.66
C ARG A 1118 40.88 38.05 -42.91
N ASP A 1119 40.21 38.97 -43.60
CA ASP A 1119 40.71 39.58 -44.83
C ASP A 1119 41.92 40.49 -44.57
N GLN A 1120 42.81 40.51 -45.58
CA GLN A 1120 43.94 41.41 -45.84
C GLN A 1120 44.40 42.29 -44.68
N LYS A 1121 45.49 41.87 -44.03
CA LYS A 1121 46.33 42.77 -43.24
C LYS A 1121 47.70 42.84 -43.87
N ARG A 1122 48.18 44.07 -44.15
CA ARG A 1122 49.56 44.36 -44.57
C ARG A 1122 50.53 43.76 -43.56
N GLY A 1123 51.15 42.65 -43.89
CA GLY A 1123 51.81 41.78 -42.92
C GLY A 1123 52.96 41.01 -43.54
N GLY A 1124 53.99 41.73 -44.00
CA GLY A 1124 55.23 41.15 -44.53
C GLY A 1124 55.95 42.09 -45.48
N GLN A 1125 57.05 41.65 -46.10
CA GLN A 1125 57.76 42.41 -47.14
C GLN A 1125 57.29 41.97 -48.53
N SER A 1126 56.95 42.91 -49.42
CA SER A 1126 56.63 42.55 -50.81
C SER A 1126 57.88 42.06 -51.54
N ALA A 1127 57.69 41.25 -52.60
CA ALA A 1127 58.78 40.77 -53.45
C ALA A 1127 59.65 41.89 -54.08
N SER A 1128 59.14 43.13 -54.11
CA SER A 1128 59.88 44.32 -54.59
C SER A 1128 60.65 45.07 -53.50
N GLY A 1129 60.42 44.77 -52.22
CA GLY A 1129 61.00 45.44 -51.05
C GLY A 1129 60.53 46.88 -50.81
N LYS A 1130 59.65 47.45 -51.66
CA LYS A 1130 59.26 48.87 -51.60
C LYS A 1130 58.00 49.16 -50.78
N ASN A 1131 57.10 48.20 -50.66
CA ASN A 1131 55.87 48.28 -49.85
C ASN A 1131 55.71 47.00 -49.00
N PRO A 1132 54.95 47.02 -47.89
CA PRO A 1132 54.55 45.81 -47.19
C PRO A 1132 53.79 44.87 -48.14
N GLY A 1133 54.10 43.58 -48.11
CA GLY A 1133 53.40 42.58 -48.92
C GLY A 1133 52.04 42.22 -48.32
N GLU A 1134 51.15 41.77 -49.20
CA GLU A 1134 49.74 41.48 -48.92
C GLU A 1134 49.51 39.97 -49.07
N ILE A 1135 48.91 39.40 -48.04
CA ILE A 1135 48.52 37.99 -47.96
C ILE A 1135 46.99 37.93 -48.11
N ASP A 1136 46.49 36.93 -48.83
CA ASP A 1136 45.06 36.88 -49.18
C ASP A 1136 44.17 36.62 -47.95
N GLY A 1137 44.62 35.83 -46.99
CA GLY A 1137 44.01 35.86 -45.66
C GLY A 1137 44.59 34.93 -44.60
N PHE A 1138 44.12 35.14 -43.37
CA PHE A 1138 44.42 34.29 -42.22
C PHE A 1138 43.15 33.63 -41.70
N ILE A 1139 43.25 32.35 -41.36
CA ILE A 1139 42.23 31.67 -40.57
C ILE A 1139 42.56 31.87 -39.10
N THR A 1140 41.61 32.40 -38.34
CA THR A 1140 41.80 32.76 -36.93
C THR A 1140 40.72 32.17 -36.03
N SER A 1141 41.10 31.80 -34.82
CA SER A 1141 40.15 31.49 -33.73
C SER A 1141 39.57 32.79 -33.13
N SER A 1142 38.49 32.66 -32.36
CA SER A 1142 37.79 33.78 -31.71
C SER A 1142 38.62 34.62 -30.74
N ASP A 1143 39.73 34.09 -30.25
CA ASP A 1143 40.75 34.80 -29.46
C ASP A 1143 41.78 35.55 -30.33
N ASN A 1144 41.55 35.61 -31.65
CA ASN A 1144 42.46 36.15 -32.67
C ASN A 1144 43.78 35.38 -32.84
N THR A 1145 43.88 34.15 -32.33
CA THR A 1145 45.02 33.27 -32.60
C THR A 1145 45.00 32.84 -34.06
N ARG A 1146 46.12 33.00 -34.77
CA ARG A 1146 46.28 32.58 -36.18
C ARG A 1146 46.47 31.07 -36.25
N LEU A 1147 45.63 30.40 -37.01
CA LEU A 1147 45.61 28.94 -37.13
C LEU A 1147 46.22 28.46 -38.46
N ALA A 1148 45.96 29.19 -39.54
CA ALA A 1148 46.43 28.82 -40.87
C ALA A 1148 46.58 30.06 -41.76
N ILE A 1149 47.35 29.89 -42.83
CA ILE A 1149 47.54 30.89 -43.89
C ILE A 1149 46.82 30.41 -45.14
N LEU A 1150 46.18 31.33 -45.85
CA LEU A 1150 45.64 31.08 -47.18
C LEU A 1150 46.23 32.11 -48.16
N GLU A 1151 46.85 31.60 -49.21
CA GLU A 1151 47.32 32.37 -50.36
C GLU A 1151 46.59 31.86 -51.60
N ALA A 1152 45.91 32.76 -52.28
CA ALA A 1152 45.14 32.48 -53.48
C ALA A 1152 45.82 33.10 -54.71
N PHE A 1153 45.60 32.49 -55.87
CA PHE A 1153 46.07 33.06 -57.14
C PHE A 1153 45.32 32.44 -58.32
N ARG A 1154 45.26 33.16 -59.43
CA ARG A 1154 44.63 32.66 -60.66
C ARG A 1154 45.60 31.90 -61.56
N LEU A 1155 45.09 30.83 -62.18
CA LEU A 1155 45.79 30.05 -63.19
C LEU A 1155 44.94 29.87 -64.45
N PHE A 1156 45.46 30.36 -65.57
CA PHE A 1156 44.87 30.15 -66.90
C PHE A 1156 45.60 29.06 -67.71
N SER A 1157 46.71 28.54 -67.17
CA SER A 1157 47.52 27.44 -67.69
C SER A 1157 48.52 26.99 -66.61
N LEU A 1158 49.39 26.01 -66.88
CA LEU A 1158 50.49 25.64 -65.99
C LEU A 1158 51.60 26.71 -66.02
N ASP A 1159 51.30 27.90 -65.49
CA ASP A 1159 52.24 29.01 -65.41
C ASP A 1159 53.17 28.83 -64.20
N THR A 1160 54.28 28.15 -64.45
CA THR A 1160 55.32 27.90 -63.45
C THR A 1160 55.90 29.18 -62.83
N THR A 1161 55.90 30.32 -63.54
CA THR A 1161 56.40 31.59 -63.01
C THR A 1161 55.45 32.15 -61.96
N VAL A 1162 54.13 32.14 -62.22
CA VAL A 1162 53.12 32.57 -61.24
C VAL A 1162 53.14 31.66 -60.01
N ILE A 1163 53.16 30.34 -60.22
CA ILE A 1163 53.18 29.35 -59.12
C ILE A 1163 54.41 29.57 -58.23
N SER A 1164 55.61 29.70 -58.80
CA SER A 1164 56.84 30.00 -58.04
C SER A 1164 56.74 31.31 -57.27
N GLN A 1165 56.18 32.36 -57.87
CA GLN A 1165 56.10 33.66 -57.20
C GLN A 1165 55.24 33.59 -55.94
N HIS A 1166 54.08 32.92 -55.97
CA HIS A 1166 53.22 32.80 -54.80
C HIS A 1166 53.80 31.86 -53.74
N LEU A 1167 54.39 30.72 -54.12
CA LEU A 1167 55.04 29.81 -53.17
C LEU A 1167 56.21 30.48 -52.42
N ASN A 1168 56.98 31.32 -53.10
CA ASN A 1168 58.11 32.03 -52.48
C ASN A 1168 57.70 33.22 -51.61
N LYS A 1169 56.46 33.74 -51.75
CA LYS A 1169 55.95 34.86 -50.93
C LYS A 1169 55.62 34.45 -49.50
N ILE A 1170 55.16 33.20 -49.30
CA ILE A 1170 54.68 32.71 -48.00
C ILE A 1170 55.70 32.95 -46.89
N ALA A 1171 57.00 32.78 -47.17
CA ALA A 1171 58.03 32.99 -46.18
C ALA A 1171 58.14 34.43 -45.66
N GLY A 1172 57.76 35.41 -46.49
CA GLY A 1172 57.71 36.81 -46.11
C GLY A 1172 56.51 37.17 -45.23
N TYR A 1173 55.47 36.33 -45.18
CA TYR A 1173 54.22 36.55 -44.45
C TYR A 1173 54.12 35.73 -43.16
N ASP A 1174 54.67 34.52 -43.18
CA ASP A 1174 54.59 33.56 -42.09
C ASP A 1174 55.80 33.67 -41.15
N ALA A 1175 55.79 34.60 -40.20
CA ALA A 1175 56.83 34.70 -39.17
C ALA A 1175 56.65 33.67 -38.03
N GLU A 1176 55.44 33.09 -37.90
CA GLU A 1176 55.06 32.21 -36.79
C GLU A 1176 55.23 30.71 -37.12
N SER A 1177 55.57 30.40 -38.39
CA SER A 1177 55.64 29.04 -38.93
C SER A 1177 54.32 28.29 -38.72
N LEU A 1178 53.23 28.87 -39.25
CA LEU A 1178 51.86 28.35 -39.15
C LEU A 1178 51.68 27.08 -39.99
N SER A 1179 50.87 26.14 -39.48
CA SER A 1179 50.53 24.89 -40.15
C SER A 1179 49.05 24.57 -39.90
N PRO A 1180 48.20 24.47 -40.94
CA PRO A 1180 48.56 24.35 -42.35
C PRO A 1180 48.73 25.68 -43.10
N VAL A 1181 49.35 25.60 -44.28
CA VAL A 1181 49.33 26.65 -45.31
C VAL A 1181 48.50 26.16 -46.51
N PHE A 1182 47.51 26.95 -46.92
CA PHE A 1182 46.66 26.67 -48.08
C PHE A 1182 47.10 27.51 -49.28
N MET A 1183 47.53 26.84 -50.35
CA MET A 1183 47.80 27.44 -51.65
C MET A 1183 46.59 27.17 -52.55
N VAL A 1184 45.78 28.18 -52.83
CA VAL A 1184 44.52 28.04 -53.57
C VAL A 1184 44.66 28.60 -54.98
N GLY A 1185 44.67 27.73 -55.98
CA GLY A 1185 44.70 28.12 -57.39
C GLY A 1185 43.28 28.18 -57.97
N TYR A 1186 42.74 29.37 -58.22
CA TYR A 1186 41.51 29.53 -58.99
C TYR A 1186 41.83 29.35 -60.48
N CYS A 1187 41.42 28.21 -61.03
CA CYS A 1187 41.78 27.80 -62.38
C CYS A 1187 40.64 28.13 -63.36
N ASP A 1188 41.01 28.63 -64.53
CA ASP A 1188 40.11 28.86 -65.65
C ASP A 1188 40.70 28.20 -66.90
N VAL A 1189 40.58 26.88 -66.95
CA VAL A 1189 41.17 26.03 -67.98
C VAL A 1189 40.15 25.04 -68.54
N GLU A 1190 40.17 24.86 -69.87
CA GLU A 1190 39.33 23.87 -70.56
C GLU A 1190 39.75 22.44 -70.20
N ASN A 1191 41.06 22.16 -70.15
CA ASN A 1191 41.61 20.84 -69.81
C ASN A 1191 42.25 20.83 -68.41
N PHE A 1192 41.43 20.67 -67.38
CA PHE A 1192 41.90 20.69 -65.99
C PHE A 1192 42.82 19.53 -65.63
N SER A 1193 42.57 18.34 -66.19
CA SER A 1193 43.38 17.14 -65.91
C SER A 1193 44.84 17.34 -66.35
N GLU A 1194 45.07 18.02 -67.47
CA GLU A 1194 46.42 18.33 -67.95
C GLU A 1194 47.16 19.32 -67.02
N LEU A 1195 46.47 20.35 -66.53
CA LEU A 1195 47.01 21.29 -65.55
C LEU A 1195 47.45 20.55 -64.27
N VAL A 1196 46.58 19.71 -63.73
CA VAL A 1196 46.82 18.93 -62.51
C VAL A 1196 47.99 17.96 -62.67
N THR A 1197 48.03 17.23 -63.79
CA THR A 1197 49.09 16.26 -64.11
C THR A 1197 50.48 16.91 -64.14
N GLY A 1198 50.57 18.18 -64.57
CA GLY A 1198 51.82 18.94 -64.55
C GLY A 1198 52.13 19.64 -63.22
N TYR A 1199 51.11 20.07 -62.47
CA TYR A 1199 51.27 20.89 -61.26
C TYR A 1199 51.95 20.14 -60.11
N GLY A 1200 51.46 18.96 -59.72
CA GLY A 1200 52.02 18.17 -58.61
C GLY A 1200 53.51 17.85 -58.77
N PRO A 1201 53.96 17.32 -59.93
CA PRO A 1201 55.38 17.06 -60.19
C PRO A 1201 56.25 18.32 -60.20
N TYR A 1202 55.72 19.45 -60.67
CA TYR A 1202 56.44 20.72 -60.68
C TYR A 1202 56.70 21.23 -59.25
N VAL A 1203 55.65 21.32 -58.44
CA VAL A 1203 55.69 21.77 -57.04
C VAL A 1203 56.61 20.87 -56.21
N SER A 1204 56.52 19.56 -56.42
CA SER A 1204 57.40 18.58 -55.77
C SER A 1204 58.87 18.87 -56.02
N LYS A 1205 59.28 19.32 -57.21
CA LYS A 1205 60.69 19.60 -57.55
C LYS A 1205 61.14 21.02 -57.22
N HIS A 1206 60.22 21.92 -56.88
CA HIS A 1206 60.52 23.31 -56.62
C HIS A 1206 60.96 23.51 -55.15
N GLN A 1207 61.94 24.40 -54.95
CA GLN A 1207 62.40 24.83 -53.62
C GLN A 1207 61.79 26.19 -53.30
N TYR A 1208 61.16 26.31 -52.13
CA TYR A 1208 60.55 27.57 -51.72
C TYR A 1208 61.53 28.36 -50.86
N ALA A 1209 61.56 29.67 -51.06
CA ALA A 1209 62.31 30.59 -50.22
C ALA A 1209 61.89 30.39 -48.76
N GLY A 1210 62.86 30.21 -47.86
CA GLY A 1210 62.60 30.06 -46.41
C GLY A 1210 62.10 28.69 -45.94
N TYR A 1211 61.90 27.72 -46.84
CA TYR A 1211 61.48 26.36 -46.48
C TYR A 1211 62.48 25.31 -46.97
N THR A 1212 62.69 24.29 -46.16
CA THR A 1212 63.59 23.16 -46.48
C THR A 1212 62.79 21.87 -46.64
N VAL A 1213 63.33 20.89 -47.36
CA VAL A 1213 62.72 19.57 -47.53
C VAL A 1213 63.29 18.64 -46.45
N ALA A 1214 62.45 17.81 -45.84
CA ALA A 1214 62.89 16.82 -44.86
C ALA A 1214 63.54 15.61 -45.58
N GLY A 1215 64.87 15.59 -45.68
CA GLY A 1215 65.67 14.46 -46.23
C GLY A 1215 66.00 14.52 -47.73
N ASP A 1216 66.92 13.66 -48.19
CA ASP A 1216 67.56 13.63 -49.54
C ASP A 1216 66.62 13.32 -50.74
N SER A 1217 65.31 13.40 -50.55
CA SER A 1217 64.32 13.20 -51.60
C SER A 1217 63.18 14.17 -51.44
N PHE A 1218 62.82 14.89 -52.50
CA PHE A 1218 61.60 15.68 -52.57
C PHE A 1218 60.40 14.75 -52.30
N GLY A 1219 59.86 14.79 -51.08
CA GLY A 1219 58.61 14.11 -50.75
C GLY A 1219 57.52 14.66 -51.67
N GLY A 1220 57.11 13.85 -52.64
CA GLY A 1220 56.21 14.31 -53.69
C GLY A 1220 54.87 14.78 -53.15
N VAL A 1221 54.26 15.76 -53.82
CA VAL A 1221 52.90 16.22 -53.52
C VAL A 1221 51.95 15.04 -53.67
N LYS A 1222 51.36 14.61 -52.55
CA LYS A 1222 50.40 13.51 -52.52
C LYS A 1222 49.01 14.04 -52.83
N ALA A 1223 48.43 13.61 -53.95
CA ALA A 1223 47.03 13.92 -54.27
C ALA A 1223 46.11 13.28 -53.22
N LEU A 1224 45.25 14.09 -52.62
CA LEU A 1224 44.21 13.71 -51.65
C LEU A 1224 42.81 13.74 -52.26
N CYS A 1225 42.57 14.65 -53.21
CA CYS A 1225 41.35 14.72 -53.99
C CYS A 1225 41.72 15.04 -55.44
N ASP A 1226 41.13 14.32 -56.38
CA ASP A 1226 41.28 14.56 -57.81
C ASP A 1226 39.94 14.33 -58.49
N THR A 1227 39.35 15.40 -58.99
CA THR A 1227 38.04 15.41 -59.63
C THR A 1227 38.12 16.34 -60.84
N ASP A 1228 37.13 16.27 -61.73
CA ASP A 1228 37.07 17.07 -62.96
C ASP A 1228 37.16 18.58 -62.73
N HIS A 1229 36.88 19.06 -61.50
CA HIS A 1229 36.88 20.48 -61.16
C HIS A 1229 37.68 20.86 -59.91
N ILE A 1230 38.13 19.90 -59.10
CA ILE A 1230 38.90 20.19 -57.88
C ILE A 1230 40.03 19.18 -57.76
N TRP A 1231 41.23 19.69 -57.54
CA TRP A 1231 42.37 18.89 -57.15
C TRP A 1231 42.96 19.41 -55.84
N LEU A 1232 43.22 18.52 -54.90
CA LEU A 1232 43.85 18.82 -53.62
C LEU A 1232 45.08 17.93 -53.46
N GLY A 1233 46.25 18.55 -53.43
CA GLY A 1233 47.51 17.91 -53.07
C GLY A 1233 47.97 18.30 -51.68
N THR A 1234 48.76 17.45 -51.03
CA THR A 1234 49.45 17.80 -49.78
C THR A 1234 50.93 17.49 -49.87
N GLU A 1235 51.73 18.34 -49.23
CA GLU A 1235 53.15 18.10 -49.01
C GLU A 1235 53.55 18.65 -47.64
N THR A 1236 54.70 18.20 -47.15
CA THR A 1236 55.24 18.67 -45.87
C THR A 1236 56.60 19.31 -46.10
N ARG A 1237 56.76 20.55 -45.63
CA ARG A 1237 58.00 21.32 -45.70
C ARG A 1237 58.46 21.69 -44.30
N ARG A 1238 59.75 21.91 -44.10
CA ARG A 1238 60.32 22.20 -42.79
C ARG A 1238 60.81 23.64 -42.69
N ARG A 1239 60.36 24.36 -41.66
CA ARG A 1239 60.77 25.72 -41.33
C ARG A 1239 60.87 25.89 -39.82
N ASP A 1240 61.89 26.58 -39.34
CA ASP A 1240 62.16 26.79 -37.91
C ASP A 1240 62.04 25.51 -37.05
N ARG A 1241 62.59 24.40 -37.57
CA ARG A 1241 62.57 23.04 -37.00
C ARG A 1241 61.18 22.37 -36.89
N LYS A 1242 60.09 23.03 -37.31
CA LYS A 1242 58.73 22.48 -37.37
C LYS A 1242 58.39 21.96 -38.77
N ASP A 1243 57.58 20.90 -38.81
CA ASP A 1243 57.00 20.38 -40.04
C ASP A 1243 55.69 21.14 -40.34
N ILE A 1244 55.66 21.78 -41.50
CA ILE A 1244 54.56 22.61 -41.99
C ILE A 1244 53.86 21.88 -43.12
N VAL A 1245 52.56 21.67 -42.96
CA VAL A 1245 51.74 21.00 -43.95
C VAL A 1245 51.22 22.03 -44.94
N PHE A 1246 51.57 21.86 -46.21
CA PHE A 1246 51.01 22.62 -47.32
C PHE A 1246 49.87 21.81 -47.96
N TYR A 1247 48.76 22.50 -48.20
CA TYR A 1247 47.66 22.01 -48.99
C TYR A 1247 47.55 22.84 -50.26
N HIS A 1248 47.70 22.20 -51.40
CA HIS A 1248 47.57 22.83 -52.71
C HIS A 1248 46.21 22.49 -53.28
N LEU A 1249 45.33 23.48 -53.35
CA LEU A 1249 43.95 23.32 -53.78
C LEU A 1249 43.75 24.05 -55.11
N LEU A 1250 43.63 23.31 -56.20
CA LEU A 1250 43.27 23.84 -57.50
C LEU A 1250 41.77 23.67 -57.72
N ILE A 1251 41.10 24.76 -58.05
CA ILE A 1251 39.65 24.81 -58.24
C ILE A 1251 39.38 25.30 -59.66
N ASN A 1252 38.94 24.42 -60.55
CA ASN A 1252 38.53 24.80 -61.89
C ASN A 1252 37.13 25.42 -61.88
N LEU A 1253 37.09 26.73 -62.04
CA LEU A 1253 35.85 27.47 -62.17
C LEU A 1253 35.49 27.70 -63.64
N HIS A 1254 36.21 27.11 -64.61
CA HIS A 1254 35.88 27.22 -66.03
C HIS A 1254 34.43 26.80 -66.34
N PHE A 1255 33.76 27.59 -67.17
CA PHE A 1255 32.36 27.43 -67.56
C PHE A 1255 32.20 27.66 -69.06
N LEU A 1256 31.75 26.63 -69.77
CA LEU A 1256 31.32 26.73 -71.16
C LEU A 1256 29.78 26.89 -71.21
N PRO A 1257 29.24 27.95 -71.82
CA PRO A 1257 27.79 28.08 -72.00
C PRO A 1257 27.27 27.01 -73.00
N PRO A 1258 26.10 26.40 -72.77
CA PRO A 1258 25.54 25.40 -73.67
C PRO A 1258 25.21 26.01 -75.04
N SER A 1259 25.68 25.38 -76.12
CA SER A 1259 25.32 25.73 -77.49
C SER A 1259 23.81 25.56 -77.70
N ALA A 1260 23.15 26.58 -78.24
CA ALA A 1260 21.71 26.57 -78.54
C ALA A 1260 21.34 25.36 -79.41
N ALA A 1261 20.62 24.40 -78.84
CA ALA A 1261 19.95 23.34 -79.58
C ALA A 1261 18.64 23.91 -80.16
N THR A 1262 18.53 23.83 -81.48
CA THR A 1262 17.35 24.14 -82.29
C THR A 1262 16.15 23.27 -81.93
N PRO A 1263 14.91 23.77 -82.13
CA PRO A 1263 13.68 23.07 -81.77
C PRO A 1263 13.28 22.08 -82.87
N ASP A 1264 12.84 20.87 -82.52
CA ASP A 1264 11.84 20.17 -83.35
C ASP A 1264 11.08 19.04 -82.64
N GLU A 1265 9.78 19.07 -82.94
CA GLU A 1265 8.76 18.01 -83.01
C GLU A 1265 8.33 17.18 -81.78
N GLY A 1266 7.10 17.46 -81.32
CA GLY A 1266 6.03 16.44 -81.32
C GLY A 1266 5.55 15.83 -79.99
N HIS A 1267 4.56 16.47 -79.36
CA HIS A 1267 3.34 15.98 -78.65
C HIS A 1267 3.14 14.48 -78.28
N PRO A 1268 2.16 14.12 -77.40
CA PRO A 1268 1.66 14.74 -76.16
C PRO A 1268 1.32 13.71 -75.03
N ASP A 1269 0.94 14.25 -73.87
CA ASP A 1269 0.10 13.69 -72.78
C ASP A 1269 -0.45 12.25 -72.88
N GLN A 1270 -0.20 11.46 -71.82
CA GLN A 1270 -1.22 10.63 -71.20
C GLN A 1270 -1.08 10.63 -69.67
N GLY A 1271 -2.18 10.95 -68.98
CA GLY A 1271 -2.30 10.91 -67.54
C GLY A 1271 -2.71 9.54 -66.96
N LYS A 1272 -2.87 9.56 -65.63
CA LYS A 1272 -3.46 8.56 -64.71
C LYS A 1272 -2.64 7.31 -64.37
N ALA A 1273 -2.08 7.30 -63.15
CA ALA A 1273 -2.58 6.52 -62.00
C ALA A 1273 -1.94 7.05 -60.72
#